data_AF-A0A0M5J265-F1
#
_entry.id   AF-A0A0M5J265-F1
#
_cell.length_a   1.000
_cell.length_b   1.000
_cell.length_c   1.000
_cell.angle_alpha   90.00
_cell.angle_beta   90.00
_cell.angle_gamma   90.00
#
_symmetry.space_group_name_H-M   'P 1'
#
loop_
_entity.id
_entity.type
_entity.pdbx_description
1 polymer ?
#
loop_
_entity_poly.entity_id
_entity_poly.type
_entity_poly.pdbx_seq_one_letter_code
_entity_poly.pdbx_strand_id
1 'polypeptide(L)'
;MVATDAIGMGLNLSIRRIIFYSLVKPTMNERGEREIDTISVSSALQIAGRAGRYRTQWEHGYVTAFKSEDLKTLQHLLGQSPEPLKQAGLHPTADQIELYAYHLPNSTLSNLMDIFVNLCTVDDSLYFMCNIEDFKFLAEMIQHVPLPLRARYVFCCAPINRKQPFTCSMFLKIARQYSRNEPITFDFIKSNCGWPFKLPKTILDLVHLEGVFDVMDLYLWLSYRFMDLFPEANNVRAAQKELDEIIQQGVFQITRLLKNTEAGQDSDTPSYSMRRITQMKEPRLPSSTRGRLTERLLAQGLLTPGMLSELRKEWDAQQHQTKPQATAQAKDSQEYTTDSDDEDNEVAVIDEIQQIRDPQRGWAWTRAFLGLIADEVHVCGEAGALELLEKICETTGETVEVRRYDRLTQLTVEDSALTSLDNVMPGDCIVCFSKNDIYTVSREIEARGKEVAVIYGGLPPGTKLAQAAKFNDPENSCKVMVATDAIGMGLNLSIRRIIFYSLVKPTMNERGEREIDTISVSSALQIAGRAGRYRTQWEHGYVTAFKSEDLKTLQHLLGQSPEPLKQAGLHPTADQIELYAYHLPNSTLSNLMDIFVNLCTVDDSLYFMCNIEDFKFLAEMIQHVPLPLRARYVFCCAPINRKQPFTCSMFLKIARQYSRNEPITFDFIKSNCGWPFKLPKTILDLVHLEGVFDVMDLYLWLSYRFMDLFPEANNVRAAQKELDEIIQQGVFQITRLLKNTEAGQDSDTPSYSMRRITQMKEPRLPSSTRGRLTERLLAQGLLTPGMLSELRKEWDAQQHQTKPQATAQAKDSQEYTTDSDDEDSYSGNYKKARRKRRK
;
A
#
# COMPACT_ATOMS: atom_id res chain seq x y z
N MET A 1 31.94 -3.17 20.40
CA MET A 1 30.65 -3.87 20.38
C MET A 1 30.88 -5.32 20.77
N VAL A 2 30.11 -5.83 21.72
CA VAL A 2 29.93 -7.27 22.00
C VAL A 2 28.44 -7.52 21.80
N ALA A 3 28.06 -8.60 21.11
CA ALA A 3 26.67 -8.85 20.75
C ALA A 3 26.42 -10.34 20.47
N THR A 4 25.15 -10.72 20.43
CA THR A 4 24.66 -12.03 19.98
C THR A 4 24.53 -12.09 18.45
N ASP A 5 23.98 -13.20 17.93
CA ASP A 5 23.61 -13.38 16.53
C ASP A 5 22.52 -12.40 16.03
N ALA A 6 21.85 -11.67 16.94
CA ALA A 6 20.89 -10.61 16.60
C ALA A 6 21.45 -9.54 15.64
N ILE A 7 22.77 -9.29 15.66
CA ILE A 7 23.38 -8.33 14.71
C ILE A 7 23.30 -8.76 13.24
N GLY A 8 22.92 -10.01 12.94
CA GLY A 8 22.86 -10.57 11.59
C GLY A 8 21.86 -9.86 10.66
N MET A 9 20.82 -9.22 11.20
CA MET A 9 19.82 -8.44 10.45
C MET A 9 19.45 -7.14 11.19
N GLY A 10 18.49 -6.38 10.65
CA GLY A 10 17.86 -5.22 11.29
C GLY A 10 18.72 -3.95 11.38
N LEU A 11 19.91 -4.06 11.98
CA LEU A 11 20.72 -2.92 12.39
C LEU A 11 21.66 -2.41 11.27
N ASN A 12 21.88 -1.09 11.21
CA ASN A 12 22.90 -0.47 10.36
C ASN A 12 24.23 -0.31 11.13
N LEU A 13 25.11 -1.31 11.02
CA LEU A 13 26.37 -1.38 11.77
C LEU A 13 27.60 -1.28 10.85
N SER A 14 28.60 -0.49 11.25
CA SER A 14 29.87 -0.30 10.52
C SER A 14 31.00 -1.14 11.12
N ILE A 15 30.95 -2.46 10.93
CA ILE A 15 31.86 -3.42 11.60
C ILE A 15 33.10 -3.68 10.73
N ARG A 16 34.30 -3.41 11.26
CA ARG A 16 35.57 -3.77 10.59
C ARG A 16 35.93 -5.25 10.71
N ARG A 17 35.68 -5.86 11.87
CA ARG A 17 36.03 -7.26 12.17
C ARG A 17 34.99 -7.95 13.02
N ILE A 18 34.52 -9.10 12.57
CA ILE A 18 33.72 -10.06 13.34
C ILE A 18 34.66 -11.03 14.06
N ILE A 19 34.35 -11.33 15.33
CA ILE A 19 35.07 -12.31 16.16
C ILE A 19 34.03 -13.27 16.76
N PHE A 20 34.02 -14.52 16.30
CA PHE A 20 33.16 -15.55 16.89
C PHE A 20 33.78 -16.01 18.22
N TYR A 21 33.12 -15.69 19.34
CA TYR A 21 33.58 -16.11 20.68
C TYR A 21 33.48 -17.62 20.90
N SER A 22 32.47 -18.23 20.28
CA SER A 22 32.24 -19.67 20.15
C SER A 22 31.54 -19.92 18.81
N LEU A 23 31.67 -21.13 18.25
CA LEU A 23 30.93 -21.57 17.06
C LEU A 23 29.72 -22.44 17.41
N VAL A 24 29.29 -22.43 18.67
CA VAL A 24 28.38 -23.43 19.21
C VAL A 24 27.23 -22.74 19.95
N LYS A 25 25.99 -23.13 19.63
CA LYS A 25 24.76 -22.57 20.17
C LYS A 25 24.05 -23.62 21.04
N PRO A 26 23.70 -23.31 22.30
CA PRO A 26 22.94 -24.23 23.13
C PRO A 26 21.50 -24.31 22.60
N THR A 27 21.09 -25.51 22.24
CA THR A 27 19.78 -25.86 21.68
C THR A 27 19.04 -26.78 22.65
N MET A 28 17.78 -27.09 22.33
CA MET A 28 16.96 -28.06 23.05
C MET A 28 16.44 -29.06 22.03
N ASN A 29 16.65 -30.35 22.27
CA ASN A 29 16.08 -31.39 21.41
C ASN A 29 14.57 -31.58 21.70
N GLU A 30 13.90 -32.42 20.91
CA GLU A 30 12.47 -32.73 21.04
C GLU A 30 12.07 -33.33 22.41
N ARG A 31 13.05 -33.70 23.25
CA ARG A 31 12.85 -34.26 24.60
C ARG A 31 13.15 -33.25 25.71
N GLY A 32 13.49 -32.02 25.36
CA GLY A 32 13.86 -30.96 26.32
C GLY A 32 15.27 -31.09 26.89
N GLU A 33 16.12 -31.97 26.33
CA GLU A 33 17.52 -32.11 26.74
C GLU A 33 18.36 -31.02 26.04
N ARG A 34 19.36 -30.47 26.75
CA ARG A 34 20.26 -29.45 26.20
C ARG A 34 21.23 -30.08 25.20
N GLU A 35 21.05 -29.77 23.93
CA GLU A 35 21.96 -30.12 22.86
C GLU A 35 22.92 -28.93 22.57
N ILE A 36 24.03 -29.22 21.89
CA ILE A 36 25.18 -28.31 21.77
C ILE A 36 25.57 -28.28 20.28
N ASP A 37 24.76 -27.55 19.50
CA ASP A 37 24.86 -27.54 18.04
C ASP A 37 25.91 -26.55 17.53
N THR A 38 26.70 -26.99 16.54
CA THR A 38 27.54 -26.08 15.76
C THR A 38 26.69 -25.14 14.90
N ILE A 39 27.09 -23.88 14.82
CA ILE A 39 26.42 -22.85 14.02
C ILE A 39 26.29 -23.26 12.55
N SER A 40 25.10 -23.04 11.97
CA SER A 40 24.85 -23.36 10.55
C SER A 40 25.71 -22.50 9.61
N VAL A 41 26.01 -23.03 8.41
CA VAL A 41 26.69 -22.29 7.33
C VAL A 41 26.00 -20.96 7.04
N SER A 42 24.67 -20.98 6.89
CA SER A 42 23.87 -19.78 6.62
C SER A 42 24.00 -18.73 7.73
N SER A 43 23.91 -19.13 9.01
CA SER A 43 24.06 -18.22 10.15
C SER A 43 25.50 -17.68 10.27
N ALA A 44 26.51 -18.52 10.01
CA ALA A 44 27.91 -18.12 10.02
C ALA A 44 28.19 -17.09 8.91
N LEU A 45 27.74 -17.33 7.68
CA LEU A 45 27.83 -16.40 6.55
C LEU A 45 27.06 -15.10 6.80
N GLN A 46 25.85 -15.17 7.35
CA GLN A 46 25.01 -14.01 7.66
C GLN A 46 25.68 -13.07 8.67
N ILE A 47 26.31 -13.61 9.72
CA ILE A 47 27.04 -12.81 10.72
C ILE A 47 28.39 -12.34 10.16
N ALA A 48 29.11 -13.19 9.41
CA ALA A 48 30.38 -12.84 8.77
C ALA A 48 30.24 -11.69 7.75
N GLY A 49 29.18 -11.72 6.92
CA GLY A 49 28.85 -10.69 5.92
C GLY A 49 28.47 -9.33 6.49
N ARG A 50 28.47 -9.16 7.81
CA ARG A 50 28.35 -7.86 8.49
C ARG A 50 29.70 -7.15 8.63
N ALA A 51 30.81 -7.85 8.38
CA ALA A 51 32.15 -7.27 8.34
C ALA A 51 32.42 -6.59 6.99
N GLY A 52 32.70 -5.28 7.02
CA GLY A 52 32.95 -4.46 5.84
C GLY A 52 31.68 -4.01 5.13
N ARG A 53 31.70 -2.80 4.55
CA ARG A 53 30.59 -2.26 3.76
C ARG A 53 31.10 -1.26 2.72
N TYR A 54 30.71 -1.45 1.46
CA TYR A 54 31.07 -0.56 0.34
C TYR A 54 30.68 0.90 0.65
N ARG A 55 31.56 1.84 0.31
CA ARG A 55 31.45 3.29 0.62
C ARG A 55 31.35 3.64 2.13
N THR A 56 31.91 2.82 3.01
CA THR A 56 32.12 3.18 4.44
C THR A 56 33.60 3.25 4.79
N GLN A 57 33.92 3.69 6.02
CA GLN A 57 35.30 3.72 6.55
C GLN A 57 36.01 2.35 6.47
N TRP A 58 35.26 1.26 6.43
CA TRP A 58 35.77 -0.11 6.38
C TRP A 58 35.21 -0.83 5.16
N GLU A 59 35.79 -0.58 3.98
CA GLU A 59 35.38 -1.26 2.74
C GLU A 59 35.68 -2.76 2.74
N HIS A 60 36.72 -3.19 3.46
CA HIS A 60 37.08 -4.61 3.63
C HIS A 60 36.82 -5.08 5.06
N GLY A 61 36.12 -6.20 5.18
CA GLY A 61 35.83 -6.89 6.43
C GLY A 61 36.84 -7.99 6.77
N TYR A 62 36.98 -8.28 8.06
CA TYR A 62 37.75 -9.41 8.57
C TYR A 62 36.88 -10.30 9.46
N VAL A 63 37.13 -11.61 9.45
CA VAL A 63 36.38 -12.59 10.24
C VAL A 63 37.36 -13.58 10.88
N THR A 64 37.17 -13.91 12.15
CA THR A 64 38.01 -14.85 12.90
C THR A 64 37.23 -15.51 14.03
N ALA A 65 37.70 -16.65 14.52
CA ALA A 65 37.30 -17.18 15.83
C ALA A 65 38.14 -16.54 16.95
N PHE A 66 37.64 -16.59 18.19
CA PHE A 66 38.35 -16.16 19.40
C PHE A 66 39.38 -17.20 19.86
N LYS A 67 39.05 -18.50 19.73
CA LYS A 67 39.98 -19.59 19.98
C LYS A 67 40.69 -20.05 18.70
N SER A 68 41.88 -20.62 18.86
CA SER A 68 42.65 -21.22 17.76
C SER A 68 42.10 -22.57 17.27
N GLU A 69 41.44 -23.35 18.14
CA GLU A 69 40.78 -24.61 17.79
C GLU A 69 39.60 -24.39 16.82
N ASP A 70 38.76 -23.41 17.12
CA ASP A 70 37.57 -23.06 16.35
C ASP A 70 37.89 -22.47 14.96
N LEU A 71 39.08 -21.87 14.77
CA LEU A 71 39.40 -21.13 13.54
C LEU A 71 39.33 -22.00 12.27
N LYS A 72 39.76 -23.26 12.34
CA LYS A 72 39.69 -24.19 11.19
C LYS A 72 38.24 -24.55 10.85
N THR A 73 37.41 -24.76 11.86
CA THR A 73 35.98 -25.05 11.71
C THR A 73 35.25 -23.86 11.09
N LEU A 74 35.55 -22.63 11.53
CA LEU A 74 35.01 -21.41 10.94
C LEU A 74 35.43 -21.24 9.47
N GLN A 75 36.70 -21.47 9.15
CA GLN A 75 37.20 -21.43 7.77
C GLN A 75 36.51 -22.47 6.87
N HIS A 76 36.21 -23.66 7.41
CA HIS A 76 35.48 -24.69 6.69
C HIS A 76 34.01 -24.28 6.44
N LEU A 77 33.30 -23.80 7.47
CA LEU A 77 31.92 -23.33 7.37
C LEU A 77 31.75 -22.16 6.38
N LEU A 78 32.64 -21.17 6.42
CA LEU A 78 32.61 -20.02 5.50
C LEU A 78 33.04 -20.36 4.06
N GLY A 79 33.66 -21.53 3.86
CA GLY A 79 34.00 -22.06 2.54
C GLY A 79 32.93 -22.97 1.92
N GLN A 80 31.84 -23.26 2.64
CA GLN A 80 30.71 -24.04 2.14
C GLN A 80 29.61 -23.13 1.57
N SER A 81 29.00 -23.54 0.46
CA SER A 81 27.74 -22.97 0.02
C SER A 81 26.61 -23.42 0.94
N PRO A 82 25.66 -22.55 1.34
CA PRO A 82 24.47 -22.98 2.07
C PRO A 82 23.60 -23.88 1.17
N GLU A 83 22.95 -24.88 1.76
CA GLU A 83 21.99 -25.72 1.02
C GLU A 83 20.78 -24.89 0.54
N PRO A 84 20.24 -25.17 -0.65
CA PRO A 84 18.99 -24.55 -1.10
C PRO A 84 17.84 -24.95 -0.19
N LEU A 85 16.96 -23.99 0.11
CA LEU A 85 15.71 -24.26 0.83
C LEU A 85 14.81 -25.16 -0.02
N LYS A 86 14.34 -26.27 0.56
CA LYS A 86 13.56 -27.32 -0.13
C LYS A 86 12.06 -27.19 0.11
N GLN A 87 11.65 -26.64 1.25
CA GLN A 87 10.25 -26.58 1.68
C GLN A 87 9.92 -25.21 2.31
N ALA A 88 8.65 -24.79 2.23
CA ALA A 88 8.11 -23.61 2.90
C ALA A 88 7.21 -24.00 4.10
N GLY A 89 7.21 -23.16 5.15
CA GLY A 89 6.45 -23.43 6.37
C GLY A 89 4.98 -23.00 6.27
N LEU A 90 4.07 -23.88 6.67
CA LEU A 90 2.63 -23.63 6.78
C LEU A 90 2.18 -23.69 8.24
N HIS A 91 1.23 -22.82 8.65
CA HIS A 91 0.62 -22.85 9.98
C HIS A 91 -0.91 -23.00 9.83
N PRO A 92 -1.61 -23.70 10.74
CA PRO A 92 -3.07 -23.77 10.72
C PRO A 92 -3.71 -22.38 10.78
N THR A 93 -4.89 -22.20 10.20
CA THR A 93 -5.67 -20.95 10.36
C THR A 93 -6.71 -21.06 11.47
N ALA A 94 -7.13 -19.93 12.02
CA ALA A 94 -8.21 -19.88 13.01
C ALA A 94 -9.50 -20.55 12.49
N ASP A 95 -9.84 -20.32 11.22
CA ASP A 95 -11.04 -20.87 10.57
C ASP A 95 -10.97 -22.40 10.42
N GLN A 96 -9.78 -22.94 10.13
CA GLN A 96 -9.53 -24.39 10.06
C GLN A 96 -9.68 -25.04 11.44
N ILE A 97 -9.17 -24.40 12.49
CA ILE A 97 -9.27 -24.90 13.87
C ILE A 97 -10.70 -24.76 14.43
N GLU A 98 -11.45 -23.73 14.01
CA GLU A 98 -12.88 -23.60 14.31
C GLU A 98 -13.73 -24.71 13.69
N LEU A 99 -13.44 -25.11 12.44
CA LEU A 99 -14.07 -26.27 11.81
C LEU A 99 -13.78 -27.57 12.60
N TYR A 100 -12.53 -27.77 13.03
CA TYR A 100 -12.17 -28.94 13.84
C TYR A 100 -12.86 -28.91 15.22
N ALA A 101 -12.96 -27.75 15.87
CA ALA A 101 -13.66 -27.58 17.13
C ALA A 101 -15.18 -27.81 17.02
N TYR A 102 -15.81 -27.48 15.89
CA TYR A 102 -17.21 -27.79 15.63
C TYR A 102 -17.47 -29.31 15.65
N HIS A 103 -16.54 -30.10 15.11
CA HIS A 103 -16.60 -31.56 15.14
C HIS A 103 -16.13 -32.16 16.48
N LEU A 104 -15.26 -31.47 17.22
CA LEU A 104 -14.65 -31.94 18.48
C LEU A 104 -14.81 -30.91 19.62
N PRO A 105 -16.04 -30.55 20.03
CA PRO A 105 -16.29 -29.42 20.95
C PRO A 105 -15.79 -29.62 22.39
N ASN A 106 -15.40 -30.85 22.75
CA ASN A 106 -14.84 -31.19 24.06
C ASN A 106 -13.30 -31.22 24.10
N SER A 107 -12.62 -31.02 22.95
CA SER A 107 -11.16 -31.01 22.88
C SER A 107 -10.57 -29.65 23.26
N THR A 108 -9.40 -29.64 23.88
CA THR A 108 -8.66 -28.40 24.19
C THR A 108 -8.01 -27.84 22.93
N LEU A 109 -7.72 -26.54 22.89
CA LEU A 109 -7.08 -25.91 21.73
C LEU A 109 -5.69 -26.52 21.41
N SER A 110 -4.87 -26.83 22.43
CA SER A 110 -3.59 -27.54 22.23
C SER A 110 -3.82 -28.90 21.55
N ASN A 111 -4.79 -29.68 22.05
CA ASN A 111 -5.11 -31.00 21.51
C ASN A 111 -5.81 -30.94 20.14
N LEU A 112 -6.48 -29.84 19.78
CA LEU A 112 -7.03 -29.58 18.45
C LEU A 112 -5.91 -29.27 17.44
N MET A 113 -4.88 -28.51 17.84
CA MET A 113 -3.70 -28.26 17.00
C MET A 113 -2.93 -29.55 16.73
N ASP A 114 -2.72 -30.38 17.76
CA ASP A 114 -2.10 -31.70 17.58
C ASP A 114 -2.93 -32.60 16.65
N ILE A 115 -4.26 -32.65 16.82
CA ILE A 115 -5.15 -33.42 15.91
C ILE A 115 -5.09 -32.87 14.48
N PHE A 116 -5.05 -31.54 14.29
CA PHE A 116 -4.92 -30.93 12.97
C PHE A 116 -3.59 -31.30 12.31
N VAL A 117 -2.45 -31.15 13.00
CA VAL A 117 -1.12 -31.46 12.45
C VAL A 117 -0.96 -32.96 12.14
N ASN A 118 -1.58 -33.85 12.93
CA ASN A 118 -1.57 -35.30 12.65
C ASN A 118 -2.53 -35.73 11.53
N LEU A 119 -3.49 -34.87 11.11
CA LEU A 119 -4.46 -35.19 10.06
C LEU A 119 -4.26 -34.37 8.76
N CYS A 120 -3.48 -33.28 8.80
CA CYS A 120 -3.20 -32.48 7.61
C CYS A 120 -2.20 -33.18 6.69
N THR A 121 -2.53 -33.28 5.41
CA THR A 121 -1.62 -33.72 4.36
C THR A 121 -1.03 -32.50 3.66
N VAL A 122 0.27 -32.28 3.81
CA VAL A 122 1.03 -31.30 3.02
C VAL A 122 1.71 -32.00 1.84
N ASP A 123 2.12 -31.23 0.83
CA ASP A 123 3.03 -31.75 -0.20
C ASP A 123 4.46 -31.72 0.37
N ASP A 124 4.91 -32.87 0.87
CA ASP A 124 6.24 -33.07 1.47
C ASP A 124 7.41 -32.68 0.54
N SER A 125 7.18 -32.51 -0.76
CA SER A 125 8.22 -32.05 -1.70
C SER A 125 8.46 -30.53 -1.65
N LEU A 126 7.51 -29.76 -1.12
CA LEU A 126 7.52 -28.28 -1.17
C LEU A 126 7.09 -27.60 0.14
N TYR A 127 6.49 -28.30 1.10
CA TYR A 127 5.95 -27.69 2.32
C TYR A 127 6.22 -28.53 3.57
N PHE A 128 6.20 -27.87 4.73
CA PHE A 128 6.22 -28.51 6.06
C PHE A 128 5.32 -27.73 7.03
N MET A 129 4.85 -28.38 8.09
CA MET A 129 4.11 -27.68 9.15
C MET A 129 5.06 -26.95 10.10
N CYS A 130 4.82 -25.66 10.32
CA CYS A 130 5.53 -24.83 11.29
C CYS A 130 5.42 -25.39 12.70
N ASN A 131 6.41 -25.10 13.55
CA ASN A 131 6.41 -25.48 14.96
C ASN A 131 5.27 -24.76 15.70
N ILE A 132 4.46 -25.51 16.45
CA ILE A 132 3.28 -25.04 17.18
C ILE A 132 3.46 -25.07 18.72
N GLU A 133 4.64 -25.42 19.24
CA GLU A 133 4.85 -25.64 20.69
C GLU A 133 4.71 -24.37 21.55
N ASP A 134 5.06 -23.19 21.01
CA ASP A 134 4.81 -21.92 21.72
C ASP A 134 3.30 -21.59 21.78
N PHE A 135 2.57 -21.84 20.68
CA PHE A 135 1.11 -21.68 20.62
C PHE A 135 0.40 -22.66 21.57
N LYS A 136 0.82 -23.93 21.60
CA LYS A 136 0.30 -24.97 22.51
C LYS A 136 0.53 -24.61 23.98
N PHE A 137 1.75 -24.16 24.33
CA PHE A 137 2.07 -23.68 25.67
C PHE A 137 1.13 -22.57 26.14
N LEU A 138 0.91 -21.55 25.31
CA LEU A 138 -0.04 -20.47 25.62
C LEU A 138 -1.49 -20.98 25.71
N ALA A 139 -1.90 -21.90 24.84
CA ALA A 139 -3.23 -22.51 24.83
C ALA A 139 -3.54 -23.33 26.09
N GLU A 140 -2.54 -24.03 26.63
CA GLU A 140 -2.63 -24.75 27.90
C GLU A 140 -2.68 -23.80 29.09
N MET A 141 -1.83 -22.75 29.10
CA MET A 141 -1.86 -21.72 30.15
C MET A 141 -3.24 -21.07 30.33
N ILE A 142 -3.93 -20.75 29.22
CA ILE A 142 -5.25 -20.12 29.26
C ILE A 142 -6.42 -21.11 29.17
N GLN A 143 -6.17 -22.43 29.17
CA GLN A 143 -7.21 -23.46 29.04
C GLN A 143 -8.34 -23.28 30.07
N HIS A 144 -8.00 -22.91 31.32
CA HIS A 144 -8.96 -22.69 32.40
C HIS A 144 -9.68 -21.34 32.36
N VAL A 145 -9.33 -20.45 31.42
CA VAL A 145 -9.96 -19.14 31.25
C VAL A 145 -11.14 -19.26 30.26
N PRO A 146 -12.35 -18.76 30.59
CA PRO A 146 -13.53 -18.87 29.73
C PRO A 146 -13.48 -17.88 28.56
N LEU A 147 -12.71 -18.22 27.53
CA LEU A 147 -12.57 -17.45 26.28
C LEU A 147 -13.30 -18.15 25.11
N PRO A 148 -14.02 -17.40 24.25
CA PRO A 148 -14.45 -17.87 22.93
C PRO A 148 -13.27 -18.36 22.10
N LEU A 149 -13.50 -19.33 21.21
CA LEU A 149 -12.41 -19.97 20.46
C LEU A 149 -11.60 -18.99 19.61
N ARG A 150 -12.24 -18.03 18.92
CA ARG A 150 -11.55 -16.97 18.16
C ARG A 150 -10.61 -16.14 19.03
N ALA A 151 -11.11 -15.68 20.17
CA ALA A 151 -10.32 -14.88 21.11
C ALA A 151 -9.15 -15.71 21.66
N ARG A 152 -9.41 -16.95 22.10
CA ARG A 152 -8.39 -17.88 22.57
C ARG A 152 -7.29 -18.11 21.53
N TYR A 153 -7.66 -18.35 20.27
CA TYR A 153 -6.71 -18.52 19.16
C TYR A 153 -5.83 -17.28 19.00
N VAL A 154 -6.43 -16.07 18.96
CA VAL A 154 -5.67 -14.81 18.84
C VAL A 154 -4.73 -14.60 20.02
N PHE A 155 -5.17 -14.88 21.26
CA PHE A 155 -4.30 -14.83 22.44
C PHE A 155 -3.13 -15.83 22.36
N CYS A 156 -3.31 -17.00 21.74
CA CYS A 156 -2.24 -17.98 21.51
C CYS A 156 -1.29 -17.62 20.36
N CYS A 157 -1.66 -16.68 19.49
CA CYS A 157 -0.78 -16.08 18.48
C CYS A 157 0.01 -14.87 18.98
N ALA A 158 -0.14 -14.47 20.25
CA ALA A 158 0.57 -13.32 20.80
C ALA A 158 2.09 -13.59 20.94
N PRO A 159 2.97 -12.66 20.55
CA PRO A 159 4.42 -12.86 20.56
C PRO A 159 4.97 -12.77 22.00
N ILE A 160 4.99 -13.90 22.71
CA ILE A 160 5.36 -13.96 24.13
C ILE A 160 6.60 -14.83 24.34
N ASN A 161 7.60 -14.28 25.02
CA ASN A 161 8.80 -15.00 25.43
C ASN A 161 8.50 -15.99 26.57
N ARG A 162 8.19 -17.26 26.25
CA ARG A 162 7.85 -18.29 27.25
C ARG A 162 8.92 -18.56 28.32
N LYS A 163 10.12 -18.01 28.18
CA LYS A 163 11.24 -18.13 29.14
C LYS A 163 11.20 -17.06 30.26
N GLN A 164 10.38 -16.02 30.14
CA GLN A 164 10.20 -14.98 31.17
C GLN A 164 8.94 -15.28 32.02
N PRO A 165 9.08 -15.63 33.32
CA PRO A 165 7.92 -15.96 34.16
C PRO A 165 6.96 -14.79 34.40
N PHE A 166 7.47 -13.55 34.42
CA PHE A 166 6.66 -12.34 34.63
C PHE A 166 5.66 -12.13 33.48
N THR A 167 6.15 -12.15 32.24
CA THR A 167 5.38 -11.97 31.00
C THR A 167 4.30 -13.04 30.85
N CYS A 168 4.65 -14.30 31.12
CA CYS A 168 3.71 -15.41 31.21
C CYS A 168 2.62 -15.20 32.29
N SER A 169 3.00 -14.74 33.49
CA SER A 169 2.06 -14.45 34.58
C SER A 169 1.08 -13.31 34.20
N MET A 170 1.60 -12.26 33.56
CA MET A 170 0.82 -11.08 33.18
C MET A 170 -0.10 -11.36 31.99
N PHE A 171 0.33 -12.14 30.99
CA PHE A 171 -0.54 -12.69 29.94
C PHE A 171 -1.76 -13.42 30.53
N LEU A 172 -1.55 -14.23 31.56
CA LEU A 172 -2.64 -14.93 32.24
C LEU A 172 -3.54 -13.99 33.06
N LYS A 173 -3.05 -12.87 33.58
CA LYS A 173 -3.89 -11.81 34.19
C LYS A 173 -4.73 -11.10 33.13
N ILE A 174 -4.12 -10.64 32.05
CA ILE A 174 -4.75 -9.97 30.90
C ILE A 174 -5.86 -10.86 30.31
N ALA A 175 -5.59 -12.13 30.03
CA ALA A 175 -6.57 -13.08 29.51
C ALA A 175 -7.78 -13.28 30.46
N ARG A 176 -7.56 -13.25 31.78
CA ARG A 176 -8.64 -13.33 32.78
C ARG A 176 -9.49 -12.07 32.81
N GLN A 177 -8.89 -10.88 32.75
CA GLN A 177 -9.62 -9.61 32.75
C GLN A 177 -10.46 -9.46 31.47
N TYR A 178 -9.89 -9.80 30.31
CA TYR A 178 -10.63 -9.93 29.06
C TYR A 178 -11.84 -10.87 29.21
N SER A 179 -11.66 -12.05 29.83
CA SER A 179 -12.75 -13.04 30.02
C SER A 179 -13.88 -12.57 30.95
N ARG A 180 -13.69 -11.48 31.68
CA ARG A 180 -14.72 -10.83 32.51
C ARG A 180 -15.40 -9.65 31.82
N ASN A 181 -14.96 -9.30 30.60
CA ASN A 181 -15.33 -8.07 29.91
C ASN A 181 -14.99 -6.80 30.74
N GLU A 182 -13.91 -6.86 31.52
CA GLU A 182 -13.33 -5.73 32.24
C GLU A 182 -12.29 -5.05 31.33
N PRO A 183 -12.37 -3.72 31.08
CA PRO A 183 -11.36 -3.04 30.28
C PRO A 183 -10.01 -3.01 30.99
N ILE A 184 -8.95 -3.20 30.21
CA ILE A 184 -7.57 -3.26 30.67
C ILE A 184 -6.98 -1.85 30.47
N THR A 185 -7.08 -1.04 31.51
CA THR A 185 -6.67 0.39 31.53
C THR A 185 -5.17 0.56 31.77
N PHE A 186 -4.63 1.77 31.60
CA PHE A 186 -3.23 2.05 31.95
C PHE A 186 -2.98 1.86 33.46
N ASP A 187 -3.97 2.12 34.32
CA ASP A 187 -3.86 1.87 35.76
C ASP A 187 -3.69 0.38 36.11
N PHE A 188 -4.24 -0.54 35.30
CA PHE A 188 -3.95 -1.97 35.44
C PHE A 188 -2.49 -2.28 35.10
N ILE A 189 -1.92 -1.63 34.06
CA ILE A 189 -0.49 -1.74 33.77
C ILE A 189 0.34 -1.17 34.92
N LYS A 190 0.08 0.07 35.38
CA LYS A 190 0.81 0.72 36.50
C LYS A 190 0.88 -0.19 37.74
N SER A 191 -0.26 -0.72 38.16
CA SER A 191 -0.41 -1.54 39.38
C SER A 191 0.23 -2.93 39.29
N ASN A 192 0.41 -3.49 38.09
CA ASN A 192 0.97 -4.82 37.89
C ASN A 192 2.44 -4.81 37.39
N CYS A 193 2.89 -3.72 36.78
CA CYS A 193 4.24 -3.56 36.23
C CYS A 193 5.21 -2.77 37.12
N GLY A 194 4.72 -2.17 38.22
CA GLY A 194 5.57 -1.50 39.20
C GLY A 194 5.91 -0.04 38.88
N TRP A 195 4.94 0.70 38.33
CA TRP A 195 5.07 2.12 38.01
C TRP A 195 5.11 3.02 39.27
N PRO A 196 5.85 4.15 39.28
CA PRO A 196 6.80 4.59 38.26
C PRO A 196 8.08 3.74 38.27
N PHE A 197 8.65 3.57 37.10
CA PHE A 197 9.83 2.71 36.90
C PHE A 197 11.08 3.28 37.58
N LYS A 198 12.09 2.43 37.79
CA LYS A 198 13.30 2.77 38.55
C LYS A 198 14.52 2.21 37.83
N LEU A 199 15.57 3.03 37.73
CA LEU A 199 16.83 2.65 37.11
C LEU A 199 17.37 1.34 37.73
N PRO A 200 17.71 0.33 36.92
CA PRO A 200 18.16 -0.97 37.42
C PRO A 200 19.48 -0.83 38.21
N LYS A 201 19.67 -1.71 39.21
CA LYS A 201 20.87 -1.72 40.07
C LYS A 201 21.72 -2.97 39.82
N THR A 202 21.09 -4.05 39.38
CA THR A 202 21.64 -5.36 39.05
C THR A 202 21.20 -5.77 37.64
N ILE A 203 21.79 -6.83 37.11
CA ILE A 203 21.35 -7.42 35.84
C ILE A 203 19.96 -8.08 35.97
N LEU A 204 19.58 -8.55 37.15
CA LEU A 204 18.25 -9.13 37.37
C LEU A 204 17.14 -8.07 37.28
N ASP A 205 17.41 -6.85 37.75
CA ASP A 205 16.49 -5.72 37.59
C ASP A 205 16.30 -5.36 36.11
N LEU A 206 17.39 -5.38 35.32
CA LEU A 206 17.34 -5.10 33.88
C LEU A 206 16.51 -6.15 33.13
N VAL A 207 16.73 -7.44 33.39
CA VAL A 207 15.94 -8.54 32.81
C VAL A 207 14.47 -8.50 33.26
N HIS A 208 14.17 -7.97 34.45
CA HIS A 208 12.80 -7.70 34.87
C HIS A 208 12.17 -6.57 34.05
N LEU A 209 12.88 -5.46 33.81
CA LEU A 209 12.40 -4.34 33.00
C LEU A 209 12.20 -4.74 31.53
N GLU A 210 13.10 -5.55 30.95
CA GLU A 210 12.89 -6.22 29.65
C GLU A 210 11.58 -7.03 29.64
N GLY A 211 11.28 -7.78 30.71
CA GLY A 211 10.02 -8.51 30.83
C GLY A 211 8.78 -7.63 31.05
N VAL A 212 8.94 -6.41 31.57
CA VAL A 212 7.85 -5.41 31.60
C VAL A 212 7.64 -4.80 30.20
N PHE A 213 8.70 -4.63 29.42
CA PHE A 213 8.62 -4.16 28.04
C PHE A 213 7.90 -5.18 27.16
N ASP A 214 8.25 -6.47 27.24
CA ASP A 214 7.54 -7.58 26.57
C ASP A 214 6.04 -7.62 26.94
N VAL A 215 5.67 -7.17 28.15
CA VAL A 215 4.26 -7.02 28.59
C VAL A 215 3.57 -5.81 27.96
N MET A 216 4.27 -4.70 27.76
CA MET A 216 3.72 -3.52 27.07
C MET A 216 3.54 -3.79 25.58
N ASP A 217 4.49 -4.46 24.94
CA ASP A 217 4.32 -4.97 23.56
C ASP A 217 3.15 -5.94 23.45
N LEU A 218 2.96 -6.85 24.42
CA LEU A 218 1.79 -7.73 24.48
C LEU A 218 0.48 -6.93 24.60
N TYR A 219 0.43 -5.89 25.43
CA TYR A 219 -0.74 -5.02 25.55
C TYR A 219 -1.07 -4.33 24.22
N LEU A 220 -0.07 -3.69 23.59
CA LEU A 220 -0.25 -2.98 22.33
C LEU A 220 -0.60 -3.95 21.19
N TRP A 221 0.01 -5.14 21.16
CA TRP A 221 -0.33 -6.18 20.21
C TRP A 221 -1.81 -6.59 20.36
N LEU A 222 -2.31 -6.77 21.59
CA LEU A 222 -3.72 -7.10 21.82
C LEU A 222 -4.67 -5.93 21.54
N SER A 223 -4.26 -4.67 21.74
CA SER A 223 -5.12 -3.51 21.51
C SER A 223 -5.52 -3.34 20.04
N TYR A 224 -4.63 -3.66 19.09
CA TYR A 224 -4.97 -3.72 17.65
C TYR A 224 -5.98 -4.82 17.27
N ARG A 225 -6.31 -5.76 18.18
CA ARG A 225 -7.28 -6.84 17.95
C ARG A 225 -8.55 -6.72 18.80
N PHE A 226 -8.48 -6.01 19.93
CA PHE A 226 -9.52 -5.97 20.96
C PHE A 226 -9.72 -4.56 21.54
N MET A 227 -9.89 -3.57 20.66
CA MET A 227 -9.87 -2.13 21.00
C MET A 227 -10.74 -1.76 22.21
N ASP A 228 -11.98 -2.28 22.28
CA ASP A 228 -12.93 -1.98 23.36
C ASP A 228 -12.45 -2.39 24.77
N LEU A 229 -11.55 -3.38 24.86
CA LEU A 229 -11.02 -3.92 26.12
C LEU A 229 -9.57 -3.49 26.40
N PHE A 230 -8.93 -2.75 25.48
CA PHE A 230 -7.59 -2.20 25.61
C PHE A 230 -7.57 -0.71 25.17
N PRO A 231 -8.38 0.17 25.79
CA PRO A 231 -8.65 1.51 25.28
C PRO A 231 -7.46 2.48 25.32
N GLU A 232 -6.46 2.22 26.17
CA GLU A 232 -5.42 3.19 26.53
C GLU A 232 -4.05 2.89 25.90
N ALA A 233 -4.06 2.46 24.64
CA ALA A 233 -2.84 2.13 23.89
C ALA A 233 -1.81 3.27 23.86
N ASN A 234 -2.23 4.52 23.70
CA ASN A 234 -1.31 5.67 23.66
C ASN A 234 -0.62 5.89 25.02
N ASN A 235 -1.35 5.72 26.13
CA ASN A 235 -0.80 5.83 27.49
C ASN A 235 0.25 4.74 27.75
N VAL A 236 -0.03 3.50 27.31
CA VAL A 236 0.91 2.38 27.42
C VAL A 236 2.12 2.57 26.52
N ARG A 237 1.97 3.13 25.32
CA ARG A 237 3.09 3.47 24.41
C ARG A 237 4.00 4.56 24.98
N ALA A 238 3.44 5.62 25.58
CA ALA A 238 4.23 6.65 26.25
C ALA A 238 5.03 6.07 27.44
N ALA A 239 4.37 5.23 28.25
CA ALA A 239 5.02 4.51 29.34
C ALA A 239 6.07 3.49 28.87
N GLN A 240 5.93 2.95 27.66
CA GLN A 240 6.92 2.09 27.01
C GLN A 240 8.15 2.88 26.52
N LYS A 241 7.99 4.15 26.07
CA LYS A 241 9.12 5.05 25.75
C LYS A 241 9.93 5.36 27.01
N GLU A 242 9.28 5.78 28.11
CA GLU A 242 9.95 5.98 29.43
C GLU A 242 10.67 4.71 29.91
N LEU A 243 10.05 3.54 29.73
CA LEU A 243 10.67 2.26 30.08
C LEU A 243 11.91 1.94 29.23
N ASP A 244 11.86 2.19 27.92
CA ASP A 244 13.02 1.97 27.05
C ASP A 244 14.16 2.92 27.40
N GLU A 245 13.89 4.22 27.64
CA GLU A 245 14.88 5.18 28.12
C GLU A 245 15.59 4.69 29.41
N ILE A 246 14.83 4.14 30.36
CA ILE A 246 15.36 3.57 31.60
C ILE A 246 16.17 2.29 31.35
N ILE A 247 15.75 1.44 30.41
CA ILE A 247 16.50 0.25 29.96
C ILE A 247 17.80 0.68 29.27
N GLN A 248 17.76 1.65 28.35
CA GLN A 248 18.92 2.21 27.66
C GLN A 248 19.94 2.81 28.64
N GLN A 249 19.49 3.60 29.62
CA GLN A 249 20.36 4.11 30.70
C GLN A 249 20.97 2.97 31.53
N GLY A 250 20.22 1.90 31.79
CA GLY A 250 20.71 0.67 32.43
C GLY A 250 21.77 -0.06 31.59
N VAL A 251 21.53 -0.21 30.28
CA VAL A 251 22.45 -0.84 29.32
C VAL A 251 23.72 -0.01 29.12
N PHE A 252 23.63 1.32 29.09
CA PHE A 252 24.79 2.21 29.09
C PHE A 252 25.66 2.00 30.35
N GLN A 253 25.02 1.74 31.49
CA GLN A 253 25.70 1.39 32.75
C GLN A 253 25.90 -0.13 32.96
N ILE A 254 25.77 -0.99 31.95
CA ILE A 254 25.79 -2.46 32.13
C ILE A 254 27.05 -2.98 32.83
N THR A 255 28.21 -2.34 32.62
CA THR A 255 29.47 -2.71 33.32
C THR A 255 29.46 -2.41 34.82
N ARG A 256 28.60 -1.48 35.28
CA ARG A 256 28.30 -1.21 36.69
C ARG A 256 27.26 -2.20 37.22
N LEU A 257 26.22 -2.51 36.44
CA LEU A 257 25.23 -3.52 36.81
C LEU A 257 25.86 -4.91 37.01
N LEU A 258 26.78 -5.31 36.13
CA LEU A 258 27.59 -6.53 36.27
C LEU A 258 28.38 -6.51 37.59
N LYS A 259 29.18 -5.46 37.84
CA LYS A 259 29.96 -5.33 39.09
C LYS A 259 29.09 -5.34 40.36
N ASN A 260 27.92 -4.70 40.34
CA ASN A 260 26.98 -4.75 41.45
C ASN A 260 26.41 -6.17 41.66
N THR A 261 26.15 -6.90 40.57
CA THR A 261 25.64 -8.28 40.59
C THR A 261 26.72 -9.26 41.06
N GLU A 262 27.98 -9.02 40.72
CA GLU A 262 29.15 -9.78 41.21
C GLU A 262 29.43 -9.49 42.69
N ALA A 263 29.52 -8.22 43.08
CA ALA A 263 29.77 -7.82 44.47
C ALA A 263 28.65 -8.24 45.45
N GLY A 264 27.42 -8.41 44.95
CA GLY A 264 26.30 -8.94 45.72
C GLY A 264 26.39 -10.44 46.05
N GLN A 265 27.37 -11.18 45.50
CA GLN A 265 27.55 -12.61 45.77
C GLN A 265 28.52 -12.92 46.93
N ASP A 266 29.27 -11.93 47.44
CA ASP A 266 30.27 -12.11 48.51
C ASP A 266 29.68 -12.06 49.94
N SER A 267 28.38 -11.80 50.12
CA SER A 267 27.71 -11.77 51.42
C SER A 267 26.72 -12.92 51.62
N ASP A 268 27.06 -13.84 52.52
CA ASP A 268 26.20 -14.85 53.15
C ASP A 268 25.38 -15.80 52.22
N THR A 269 26.07 -16.73 51.56
CA THR A 269 25.62 -18.14 51.44
C THR A 269 26.77 -19.05 50.98
N PRO A 270 26.75 -20.39 51.24
CA PRO A 270 27.92 -21.24 51.03
C PRO A 270 28.19 -21.57 49.54
N SER A 271 29.07 -20.77 48.94
CA SER A 271 29.95 -21.12 47.81
C SER A 271 29.35 -21.94 46.65
N TYR A 272 28.32 -21.39 46.01
CA TYR A 272 27.80 -21.93 44.74
C TYR A 272 28.73 -21.62 43.56
N SER A 273 29.93 -22.23 43.59
CA SER A 273 30.99 -21.99 42.61
C SER A 273 30.51 -22.19 41.16
N MET A 274 30.95 -21.30 40.26
CA MET A 274 30.53 -21.23 38.85
C MET A 274 31.14 -22.36 37.98
N ARG A 275 31.22 -23.58 38.53
CA ARG A 275 31.70 -24.82 37.89
C ARG A 275 30.67 -25.96 37.95
N ARG A 276 29.44 -25.71 38.42
CA ARG A 276 28.37 -26.74 38.53
C ARG A 276 27.13 -26.54 37.64
N ILE A 277 27.08 -25.50 36.81
CA ILE A 277 25.98 -25.31 35.83
C ILE A 277 26.00 -26.42 34.74
N THR A 278 27.14 -27.08 34.52
CA THR A 278 27.29 -28.30 33.71
C THR A 278 26.96 -29.61 34.45
N GLN A 279 26.58 -29.59 35.73
CA GLN A 279 26.19 -30.77 36.51
C GLN A 279 25.02 -30.52 37.46
N MET A 280 23.92 -29.95 36.96
CA MET A 280 22.61 -30.29 37.51
C MET A 280 22.18 -31.65 36.94
N LYS A 281 22.36 -32.72 37.73
CA LYS A 281 21.43 -33.86 37.65
C LYS A 281 20.13 -33.37 38.28
N GLU A 282 19.14 -33.05 37.45
CA GLU A 282 17.78 -32.86 37.96
C GLU A 282 17.28 -34.14 38.66
N PRO A 283 16.44 -34.01 39.70
CA PRO A 283 15.92 -35.16 40.41
C PRO A 283 15.06 -36.01 39.46
N ARG A 284 15.32 -37.32 39.42
CA ARG A 284 14.41 -38.27 38.77
C ARG A 284 13.02 -38.08 39.38
N LEU A 285 12.03 -37.66 38.59
CA LEU A 285 10.65 -37.64 39.06
C LEU A 285 10.24 -39.04 39.54
N PRO A 286 9.73 -39.19 40.77
CA PRO A 286 8.95 -40.36 41.13
C PRO A 286 7.71 -40.41 40.22
N SER A 287 7.42 -41.57 39.65
CA SER A 287 6.21 -41.75 38.87
C SER A 287 4.97 -41.65 39.76
N SER A 288 3.98 -40.88 39.28
CA SER A 288 2.64 -40.71 39.87
C SER A 288 2.54 -40.07 41.27
N THR A 289 2.06 -38.82 41.31
CA THR A 289 1.16 -38.38 42.40
C THR A 289 0.08 -37.42 41.88
N ARG A 290 -1.20 -37.72 42.17
CA ARG A 290 -2.31 -36.76 42.03
C ARG A 290 -2.37 -35.89 43.29
N GLY A 291 -2.09 -34.59 43.15
CA GLY A 291 -2.15 -33.59 44.24
C GLY A 291 -2.82 -32.29 43.78
N ARG A 292 -3.12 -31.36 44.71
CA ARG A 292 -3.78 -30.09 44.37
C ARG A 292 -2.80 -29.15 43.65
N LEU A 293 -3.32 -28.32 42.75
CA LEU A 293 -2.51 -27.47 41.86
C LEU A 293 -1.53 -26.56 42.62
N THR A 294 -1.93 -26.02 43.78
CA THR A 294 -1.08 -25.21 44.65
C THR A 294 0.15 -25.96 45.18
N GLU A 295 0.01 -27.25 45.49
CA GLU A 295 1.11 -28.09 46.01
C GLU A 295 2.13 -28.38 44.90
N ARG A 296 1.64 -28.61 43.66
CA ARG A 296 2.49 -28.73 42.46
C ARG A 296 3.27 -27.44 42.19
N LEU A 297 2.61 -26.29 42.20
CA LEU A 297 3.26 -25.00 41.88
C LEU A 297 4.29 -24.58 42.94
N LEU A 298 4.04 -24.88 44.22
CA LEU A 298 5.04 -24.76 45.29
C LEU A 298 6.25 -25.69 45.04
N ALA A 299 6.00 -26.97 44.75
CA ALA A 299 7.07 -27.96 44.50
C ALA A 299 7.89 -27.67 43.23
N GLN A 300 7.31 -26.97 42.26
CA GLN A 300 7.99 -26.51 41.03
C GLN A 300 8.65 -25.13 41.19
N GLY A 301 8.58 -24.49 42.37
CA GLY A 301 9.13 -23.14 42.61
C GLY A 301 8.37 -22.01 41.91
N LEU A 302 7.26 -22.30 41.25
CA LEU A 302 6.44 -21.35 40.47
C LEU A 302 5.51 -20.50 41.35
N LEU A 303 5.35 -20.86 42.63
CA LEU A 303 4.68 -20.08 43.66
C LEU A 303 5.55 -20.09 44.92
N THR A 304 5.80 -18.92 45.52
CA THR A 304 6.43 -18.85 46.85
C THR A 304 5.38 -18.92 47.96
N PRO A 305 5.76 -19.33 49.19
CA PRO A 305 4.85 -19.27 50.34
C PRO A 305 4.33 -17.86 50.65
N GLY A 306 5.09 -16.82 50.33
CA GLY A 306 4.67 -15.41 50.44
C GLY A 306 3.51 -15.08 49.49
N MET A 307 3.68 -15.38 48.20
CA MET A 307 2.64 -15.17 47.18
C MET A 307 1.35 -15.96 47.50
N LEU A 308 1.47 -17.17 48.07
CA LEU A 308 0.30 -17.96 48.51
C LEU A 308 -0.41 -17.32 49.73
N SER A 309 0.31 -16.59 50.57
CA SER A 309 -0.24 -15.83 51.70
C SER A 309 -1.00 -14.58 51.21
N GLU A 310 -0.44 -13.86 50.23
CA GLU A 310 -1.08 -12.70 49.61
C GLU A 310 -2.33 -13.10 48.83
N LEU A 311 -2.28 -14.13 47.98
CA LEU A 311 -3.44 -14.65 47.25
C LEU A 311 -4.59 -15.11 48.19
N ARG A 312 -4.29 -15.52 49.42
CA ARG A 312 -5.30 -15.81 50.46
C ARG A 312 -5.87 -14.53 51.07
N LYS A 313 -5.04 -13.55 51.40
CA LYS A 313 -5.51 -12.23 51.87
C LYS A 313 -6.39 -11.52 50.83
N GLU A 314 -6.05 -11.60 49.54
CA GLU A 314 -6.86 -11.06 48.45
C GLU A 314 -8.21 -11.78 48.35
N TRP A 315 -8.21 -13.12 48.45
CA TRP A 315 -9.45 -13.92 48.45
C TRP A 315 -10.38 -13.58 49.61
N ASP A 316 -9.83 -13.44 50.82
CA ASP A 316 -10.59 -13.08 52.02
C ASP A 316 -11.07 -11.62 51.97
N ALA A 317 -10.29 -10.70 51.39
CA ALA A 317 -10.70 -9.31 51.17
C ALA A 317 -11.86 -9.17 50.16
N GLN A 318 -11.89 -10.01 49.11
CA GLN A 318 -12.95 -10.00 48.08
C GLN A 318 -14.35 -10.36 48.63
N GLN A 319 -14.47 -10.93 49.83
CA GLN A 319 -15.76 -11.30 50.43
C GLN A 319 -16.56 -10.12 51.04
N HIS A 320 -15.96 -8.94 51.24
CA HIS A 320 -16.50 -7.96 52.19
C HIS A 320 -16.77 -6.52 51.70
N GLN A 321 -16.62 -6.18 50.41
CA GLN A 321 -16.89 -4.82 49.92
C GLN A 321 -17.91 -4.75 48.77
N THR A 322 -19.19 -4.60 49.13
CA THR A 322 -20.30 -4.30 48.20
C THR A 322 -21.10 -3.08 48.64
N LYS A 323 -20.57 -1.86 48.41
CA LYS A 323 -21.35 -0.62 48.20
C LYS A 323 -20.47 0.57 47.73
N PRO A 324 -21.00 1.54 46.96
CA PRO A 324 -20.22 2.66 46.40
C PRO A 324 -20.50 4.02 47.08
N GLN A 325 -19.52 4.96 47.09
CA GLN A 325 -19.81 6.41 47.13
C GLN A 325 -18.63 7.34 46.74
N ALA A 326 -18.83 8.04 45.61
CA ALA A 326 -18.60 9.46 45.30
C ALA A 326 -17.46 10.36 45.90
N THR A 327 -16.90 11.16 44.97
CA THR A 327 -16.55 12.62 45.04
C THR A 327 -15.24 13.16 45.67
N ALA A 328 -14.82 14.29 45.07
CA ALA A 328 -13.88 15.35 45.51
C ALA A 328 -12.35 15.11 45.38
N GLN A 329 -11.48 16.13 45.23
CA GLN A 329 -11.53 17.36 44.39
C GLN A 329 -10.17 18.10 44.41
N ALA A 330 -9.60 18.42 43.23
CA ALA A 330 -8.75 19.60 42.90
C ALA A 330 -7.39 19.87 43.62
N LYS A 331 -6.64 20.84 43.01
CA LYS A 331 -5.49 21.65 43.52
C LYS A 331 -4.11 20.96 43.58
N ASP A 332 -2.97 21.62 43.34
CA ASP A 332 -2.61 22.96 42.76
C ASP A 332 -1.20 22.78 42.11
N SER A 333 -0.92 23.18 40.86
CA SER A 333 -0.35 24.49 40.40
C SER A 333 1.19 24.67 40.49
N GLN A 334 1.81 25.04 39.34
CA GLN A 334 3.13 25.74 39.16
C GLN A 334 4.42 24.94 39.54
N GLU A 335 5.63 25.19 38.97
CA GLU A 335 6.11 26.20 38.00
C GLU A 335 7.33 25.71 37.16
N TYR A 336 7.62 26.40 36.04
CA TYR A 336 8.84 26.51 35.17
C TYR A 336 10.19 25.85 35.64
N THR A 337 11.12 25.39 34.78
CA THR A 337 11.80 26.11 33.66
C THR A 337 12.54 25.22 32.61
N THR A 338 12.39 25.55 31.32
CA THR A 338 13.40 25.58 30.20
C THR A 338 14.39 24.43 29.92
N ASP A 339 14.33 23.98 28.65
CA ASP A 339 15.45 23.73 27.71
C ASP A 339 16.37 22.50 27.91
N SER A 340 16.03 21.37 27.26
CA SER A 340 16.75 20.92 26.04
C SER A 340 16.11 19.68 25.38
N ASP A 341 14.94 19.84 24.75
CA ASP A 341 14.24 18.75 24.05
C ASP A 341 14.58 18.73 22.55
N ASP A 342 15.06 17.59 22.03
CA ASP A 342 15.29 17.36 20.58
C ASP A 342 15.38 15.83 20.29
N GLU A 343 14.39 15.04 20.76
CA GLU A 343 14.31 13.57 20.60
C GLU A 343 12.96 13.08 20.03
N ASP A 344 12.94 12.83 18.71
CA ASP A 344 11.99 11.99 17.97
C ASP A 344 10.47 12.27 18.22
N ASN A 345 9.97 13.39 17.66
CA ASN A 345 8.55 13.56 17.29
C ASN A 345 8.27 12.78 15.99
N GLU A 346 7.15 12.05 15.89
CA GLU A 346 6.73 11.44 14.62
C GLU A 346 6.12 12.51 13.70
N VAL A 347 6.94 13.07 12.79
CA VAL A 347 6.52 14.08 11.80
C VAL A 347 5.97 13.41 10.53
N ALA A 348 4.72 13.73 10.17
CA ALA A 348 4.16 13.39 8.87
C ALA A 348 4.11 14.63 7.96
N VAL A 349 4.28 14.43 6.64
CA VAL A 349 4.23 15.53 5.64
C VAL A 349 3.17 15.23 4.59
N ILE A 350 2.21 16.15 4.42
CA ILE A 350 1.21 16.11 3.34
C ILE A 350 1.54 17.23 2.34
N ASP A 351 2.01 16.83 1.15
CA ASP A 351 2.33 17.78 0.07
C ASP A 351 1.12 18.05 -0.85
N GLU A 352 1.12 19.25 -1.42
CA GLU A 352 0.11 19.82 -2.32
C GLU A 352 -1.33 19.64 -1.79
N ILE A 353 -1.58 19.97 -0.52
CA ILE A 353 -2.85 19.75 0.21
C ILE A 353 -4.10 20.25 -0.53
N GLN A 354 -3.99 21.25 -1.40
CA GLN A 354 -5.11 21.73 -2.21
C GLN A 354 -5.67 20.70 -3.20
N GLN A 355 -5.04 19.54 -3.35
CA GLN A 355 -5.64 18.35 -3.96
C GLN A 355 -6.80 17.76 -3.12
N ILE A 356 -7.02 18.17 -1.87
CA ILE A 356 -8.17 17.76 -1.02
C ILE A 356 -9.54 18.12 -1.63
N ARG A 357 -9.58 19.16 -2.49
CA ARG A 357 -10.75 19.52 -3.31
C ARG A 357 -10.82 18.83 -4.67
N ASP A 358 -9.91 17.91 -5.00
CA ASP A 358 -9.93 17.20 -6.29
C ASP A 358 -11.19 16.32 -6.36
N PRO A 359 -12.07 16.50 -7.37
CA PRO A 359 -13.34 15.80 -7.40
C PRO A 359 -13.23 14.27 -7.43
N GLN A 360 -12.12 13.69 -7.90
CA GLN A 360 -11.94 12.24 -8.04
C GLN A 360 -11.03 11.65 -6.95
N ARG A 361 -10.09 12.43 -6.43
CA ARG A 361 -8.96 11.97 -5.61
C ARG A 361 -8.87 12.63 -4.23
N GLY A 362 -9.64 13.68 -3.96
CA GLY A 362 -9.55 14.49 -2.75
C GLY A 362 -9.68 13.68 -1.45
N TRP A 363 -10.51 12.63 -1.48
CA TRP A 363 -10.67 11.67 -0.37
C TRP A 363 -9.37 11.07 0.15
N ALA A 364 -8.34 10.93 -0.70
CA ALA A 364 -7.03 10.43 -0.28
C ALA A 364 -6.29 11.43 0.61
N TRP A 365 -6.37 12.73 0.30
CA TRP A 365 -5.83 13.81 1.13
C TRP A 365 -6.66 14.00 2.41
N THR A 366 -8.00 13.95 2.33
CA THR A 366 -8.87 14.02 3.51
C THR A 366 -8.59 12.87 4.47
N ARG A 367 -8.42 11.64 3.96
CA ARG A 367 -8.06 10.46 4.76
C ARG A 367 -6.65 10.53 5.33
N ALA A 368 -5.71 11.18 4.66
CA ALA A 368 -4.38 11.42 5.22
C ALA A 368 -4.44 12.47 6.34
N PHE A 369 -5.06 13.61 6.07
CA PHE A 369 -5.15 14.73 7.02
C PHE A 369 -5.87 14.35 8.32
N LEU A 370 -6.99 13.61 8.22
CA LEU A 370 -7.78 13.14 9.39
C LEU A 370 -7.36 11.77 9.94
N GLY A 371 -6.28 11.15 9.43
CA GLY A 371 -6.01 9.72 9.65
C GLY A 371 -4.56 9.30 9.62
N LEU A 372 -3.63 10.25 9.59
CA LEU A 372 -2.23 10.02 9.93
C LEU A 372 -2.09 10.04 11.47
N ILE A 373 -1.33 9.09 11.99
CA ILE A 373 -0.92 9.07 13.40
C ILE A 373 0.49 9.66 13.40
N ALA A 374 0.62 10.87 13.95
CA ALA A 374 1.82 11.70 13.94
C ALA A 374 1.66 12.80 15.01
N ASP A 375 2.74 13.22 15.64
CA ASP A 375 2.73 14.31 16.62
C ASP A 375 2.65 15.68 15.93
N GLU A 376 3.24 15.79 14.74
CA GLU A 376 3.15 16.98 13.88
C GLU A 376 2.79 16.58 12.44
N VAL A 377 1.65 17.08 11.94
CA VAL A 377 1.26 16.94 10.53
C VAL A 377 1.64 18.23 9.78
N HIS A 378 2.78 18.21 9.09
CA HIS A 378 3.25 19.34 8.28
C HIS A 378 2.52 19.36 6.93
N VAL A 379 1.83 20.45 6.65
CA VAL A 379 0.94 20.56 5.48
C VAL A 379 1.45 21.63 4.51
N CYS A 380 1.78 21.22 3.29
CA CYS A 380 2.30 22.08 2.23
C CYS A 380 1.25 22.29 1.13
N GLY A 381 1.07 23.53 0.64
CA GLY A 381 0.19 23.81 -0.50
C GLY A 381 -0.19 25.28 -0.67
N GLU A 382 -1.24 25.55 -1.45
CA GLU A 382 -1.69 26.93 -1.71
C GLU A 382 -2.48 27.55 -0.55
N ALA A 383 -2.33 28.85 -0.31
CA ALA A 383 -2.97 29.56 0.81
C ALA A 383 -4.51 29.51 0.80
N GLY A 384 -5.14 29.23 -0.34
CA GLY A 384 -6.59 29.00 -0.43
C GLY A 384 -7.08 27.78 0.37
N ALA A 385 -6.20 26.82 0.69
CA ALA A 385 -6.57 25.67 1.52
C ALA A 385 -6.81 26.02 3.01
N LEU A 386 -6.24 27.13 3.49
CA LEU A 386 -6.17 27.44 4.92
C LEU A 386 -7.54 27.46 5.62
N GLU A 387 -8.51 28.21 5.06
CA GLU A 387 -9.84 28.41 5.67
C GLU A 387 -10.64 27.09 5.80
N LEU A 388 -10.35 26.09 4.97
CA LEU A 388 -10.94 24.75 5.07
C LEU A 388 -10.25 23.91 6.14
N LEU A 389 -8.92 23.96 6.20
CA LEU A 389 -8.13 23.19 7.16
C LEU A 389 -8.35 23.70 8.59
N GLU A 390 -8.41 25.02 8.80
CA GLU A 390 -8.75 25.64 10.10
C GLU A 390 -10.09 25.12 10.61
N LYS A 391 -11.16 25.15 9.80
CA LYS A 391 -12.49 24.65 10.19
C LYS A 391 -12.54 23.14 10.41
N ILE A 392 -11.73 22.36 9.68
CA ILE A 392 -11.65 20.91 9.92
C ILE A 392 -10.97 20.66 11.27
N CYS A 393 -9.87 21.34 11.58
CA CYS A 393 -9.21 21.25 12.88
C CYS A 393 -10.07 21.77 14.05
N GLU A 394 -10.95 22.75 13.83
CA GLU A 394 -11.97 23.14 14.82
C GLU A 394 -12.92 21.99 15.18
N THR A 395 -13.17 21.04 14.26
CA THR A 395 -14.03 19.86 14.54
C THR A 395 -13.30 18.69 15.21
N THR A 396 -11.98 18.57 15.04
CA THR A 396 -11.13 17.55 15.70
C THR A 396 -10.58 18.02 17.05
N GLY A 397 -10.48 19.33 17.26
CA GLY A 397 -9.86 19.95 18.44
C GLY A 397 -8.35 20.19 18.31
N GLU A 398 -7.82 20.19 17.08
CA GLU A 398 -6.40 20.29 16.78
C GLU A 398 -5.93 21.75 16.60
N THR A 399 -4.65 22.01 16.88
CA THR A 399 -4.05 23.36 16.77
C THR A 399 -3.35 23.56 15.44
N VAL A 400 -3.67 24.65 14.73
CA VAL A 400 -3.06 25.00 13.42
C VAL A 400 -2.03 26.12 13.57
N GLU A 401 -0.77 25.87 13.18
CA GLU A 401 0.25 26.93 13.04
C GLU A 401 0.46 27.32 11.57
N VAL A 402 0.29 28.61 11.23
CA VAL A 402 0.26 29.06 9.84
C VAL A 402 1.56 29.76 9.42
N ARG A 403 2.55 28.99 8.97
CA ARG A 403 3.81 29.49 8.40
C ARG A 403 3.62 29.92 6.94
N ARG A 404 3.77 31.22 6.65
CA ARG A 404 3.65 31.79 5.30
C ARG A 404 5.03 31.98 4.67
N TYR A 405 5.17 31.64 3.39
CA TYR A 405 6.42 31.67 2.65
C TYR A 405 6.29 32.46 1.35
N ASP A 406 7.12 33.48 1.19
CA ASP A 406 7.24 34.23 -0.06
C ASP A 406 8.10 33.50 -1.10
N ARG A 407 7.96 33.90 -2.37
CA ARG A 407 8.70 33.31 -3.47
C ARG A 407 10.19 33.69 -3.40
N LEU A 408 11.06 32.68 -3.34
CA LEU A 408 12.53 32.82 -3.20
C LEU A 408 13.24 33.58 -4.36
N THR A 409 12.53 33.86 -5.45
CA THR A 409 13.05 34.50 -6.67
C THR A 409 11.97 35.40 -7.28
N GLN A 410 12.37 36.38 -8.09
CA GLN A 410 11.43 37.28 -8.76
C GLN A 410 10.72 36.59 -9.94
N LEU A 411 9.45 36.93 -10.16
CA LEU A 411 8.64 36.53 -11.31
C LEU A 411 8.09 37.79 -11.98
N THR A 412 8.29 37.93 -13.28
CA THR A 412 7.79 39.08 -14.06
C THR A 412 6.95 38.59 -15.23
N VAL A 413 5.75 39.16 -15.40
CA VAL A 413 4.95 38.96 -16.61
C VAL A 413 5.45 39.95 -17.67
N GLU A 414 5.79 39.48 -18.87
CA GLU A 414 6.29 40.34 -19.95
C GLU A 414 5.18 41.27 -20.49
N ASP A 415 5.54 42.49 -20.88
CA ASP A 415 4.61 43.44 -21.52
C ASP A 415 4.20 43.05 -22.96
N SER A 416 4.88 42.06 -23.54
CA SER A 416 4.69 41.60 -24.92
C SER A 416 4.54 40.08 -25.01
N ALA A 417 3.62 39.64 -25.86
CA ALA A 417 3.41 38.23 -26.19
C ALA A 417 4.47 37.71 -27.16
N LEU A 418 4.78 36.42 -27.10
CA LEU A 418 5.83 35.81 -27.94
C LEU A 418 5.58 36.02 -29.44
N THR A 419 4.30 35.95 -29.86
CA THR A 419 3.76 36.25 -31.20
C THR A 419 4.23 35.33 -32.35
N SER A 420 5.47 34.84 -32.35
CA SER A 420 5.98 33.81 -33.26
C SER A 420 6.99 32.89 -32.58
N LEU A 421 7.03 31.62 -32.99
CA LEU A 421 8.01 30.62 -32.53
C LEU A 421 9.47 30.93 -32.97
N ASP A 422 9.65 31.90 -33.86
CA ASP A 422 10.97 32.45 -34.20
C ASP A 422 11.65 33.07 -32.97
N ASN A 423 10.86 33.76 -32.13
CA ASN A 423 11.28 34.50 -30.93
C ASN A 423 11.61 33.60 -29.72
N VAL A 424 11.50 32.28 -29.86
CA VAL A 424 11.83 31.31 -28.79
C VAL A 424 13.33 31.35 -28.47
N MET A 425 13.65 31.47 -27.18
CA MET A 425 15.01 31.57 -26.63
C MET A 425 15.40 30.35 -25.78
N PRO A 426 16.71 30.13 -25.52
CA PRO A 426 17.15 29.18 -24.51
C PRO A 426 16.51 29.42 -23.15
N GLY A 427 16.00 28.35 -22.54
CA GLY A 427 15.26 28.36 -21.28
C GLY A 427 13.75 28.59 -21.41
N ASP A 428 13.21 28.78 -22.62
CA ASP A 428 11.77 28.88 -22.84
C ASP A 428 11.08 27.52 -22.68
N CYS A 429 9.94 27.52 -21.98
CA CYS A 429 9.01 26.40 -21.90
C CYS A 429 7.62 26.84 -22.38
N ILE A 430 7.14 26.24 -23.46
CA ILE A 430 5.82 26.50 -24.03
C ILE A 430 4.83 25.49 -23.47
N VAL A 431 3.76 25.98 -22.84
CA VAL A 431 2.75 25.17 -22.15
C VAL A 431 1.48 25.07 -22.98
N CYS A 432 1.10 23.84 -23.30
CA CYS A 432 -0.07 23.50 -24.14
C CYS A 432 -1.04 22.57 -23.40
N PHE A 433 -2.35 22.75 -23.62
CA PHE A 433 -3.38 21.95 -22.93
C PHE A 433 -3.92 20.75 -23.74
N SER A 434 -3.34 20.42 -24.91
CA SER A 434 -3.62 19.18 -25.63
C SER A 434 -2.37 18.53 -26.22
N LYS A 435 -2.37 17.19 -26.36
CA LYS A 435 -1.28 16.45 -27.05
C LYS A 435 -1.09 16.90 -28.50
N ASN A 436 -2.14 17.35 -29.18
CA ASN A 436 -2.06 17.79 -30.58
C ASN A 436 -1.27 19.10 -30.71
N ASP A 437 -1.46 20.02 -29.77
CA ASP A 437 -0.68 21.26 -29.70
C ASP A 437 0.79 20.97 -29.40
N ILE A 438 1.09 20.03 -28.47
CA ILE A 438 2.46 19.57 -28.19
C ILE A 438 3.17 19.10 -29.47
N TYR A 439 2.50 18.25 -30.26
CA TYR A 439 3.05 17.71 -31.52
C TYR A 439 3.20 18.77 -32.61
N THR A 440 2.30 19.76 -32.64
CA THR A 440 2.32 20.84 -33.64
C THR A 440 3.45 21.82 -33.35
N VAL A 441 3.55 22.28 -32.10
CA VAL A 441 4.55 23.25 -31.64
C VAL A 441 5.96 22.64 -31.66
N SER A 442 6.14 21.39 -31.23
CA SER A 442 7.48 20.75 -31.29
C SER A 442 7.99 20.60 -32.72
N ARG A 443 7.14 20.15 -33.65
CA ARG A 443 7.46 20.08 -35.08
C ARG A 443 7.82 21.45 -35.66
N GLU A 444 7.08 22.49 -35.29
CA GLU A 444 7.31 23.85 -35.79
C GLU A 444 8.59 24.50 -35.26
N ILE A 445 9.07 24.12 -34.07
CA ILE A 445 10.33 24.60 -33.51
C ILE A 445 11.53 23.83 -34.09
N GLU A 446 11.41 22.51 -34.28
CA GLU A 446 12.43 21.73 -34.99
C GLU A 446 12.55 22.12 -36.48
N ALA A 447 11.44 22.50 -37.13
CA ALA A 447 11.48 23.06 -38.49
C ALA A 447 12.29 24.37 -38.59
N ARG A 448 12.54 25.03 -37.45
CA ARG A 448 13.38 26.24 -37.31
C ARG A 448 14.80 25.91 -36.80
N GLY A 449 15.19 24.63 -36.77
CA GLY A 449 16.53 24.17 -36.39
C GLY A 449 16.83 24.18 -34.89
N LYS A 450 15.81 24.29 -34.03
CA LYS A 450 15.97 24.28 -32.56
C LYS A 450 15.50 22.92 -32.00
N GLU A 451 16.32 22.26 -31.19
CA GLU A 451 15.92 21.03 -30.50
C GLU A 451 14.92 21.28 -29.36
N VAL A 452 13.99 20.34 -29.16
CA VAL A 452 12.89 20.45 -28.20
C VAL A 452 12.86 19.24 -27.24
N ALA A 453 12.69 19.50 -25.95
CA ALA A 453 12.32 18.51 -24.96
C ALA A 453 10.79 18.46 -24.82
N VAL A 454 10.20 17.26 -24.73
CA VAL A 454 8.73 17.08 -24.72
C VAL A 454 8.27 16.40 -23.43
N ILE A 455 7.35 17.02 -22.69
CA ILE A 455 6.81 16.47 -21.43
C ILE A 455 5.28 16.57 -21.38
N TYR A 456 4.58 15.44 -21.34
CA TYR A 456 3.13 15.39 -21.14
C TYR A 456 2.73 14.30 -20.13
N GLY A 457 1.53 14.43 -19.55
CA GLY A 457 1.08 13.62 -18.41
C GLY A 457 1.19 12.10 -18.59
N GLY A 458 0.88 11.57 -19.78
CA GLY A 458 0.95 10.14 -20.12
C GLY A 458 2.34 9.56 -20.41
N LEU A 459 3.44 10.33 -20.29
CA LEU A 459 4.78 9.76 -20.43
C LEU A 459 5.19 8.92 -19.20
N PRO A 460 5.94 7.81 -19.38
CA PRO A 460 6.56 7.08 -18.27
C PRO A 460 7.49 7.94 -17.39
N PRO A 461 7.73 7.55 -16.12
CA PRO A 461 8.58 8.32 -15.20
C PRO A 461 10.03 8.47 -15.66
N GLY A 462 10.66 7.41 -16.19
CA GLY A 462 12.05 7.46 -16.69
C GLY A 462 12.17 8.41 -17.88
N THR A 463 11.27 8.27 -18.87
CA THR A 463 11.15 9.16 -20.02
C THR A 463 10.96 10.63 -19.60
N LYS A 464 10.10 10.92 -18.61
CA LYS A 464 9.93 12.28 -18.06
C LYS A 464 11.22 12.83 -17.46
N LEU A 465 11.92 12.02 -16.65
CA LEU A 465 13.19 12.40 -16.03
C LEU A 465 14.31 12.60 -17.07
N ALA A 466 14.36 11.77 -18.12
CA ALA A 466 15.33 11.91 -19.21
C ALA A 466 15.11 13.18 -20.04
N GLN A 467 13.85 13.53 -20.36
CA GLN A 467 13.50 14.78 -21.04
C GLN A 467 13.80 16.01 -20.18
N ALA A 468 13.51 15.94 -18.87
CA ALA A 468 13.88 16.98 -17.90
C ALA A 468 15.40 17.15 -17.79
N ALA A 469 16.16 16.06 -17.70
CA ALA A 469 17.62 16.09 -17.63
C ALA A 469 18.23 16.70 -18.91
N LYS A 470 17.74 16.32 -20.11
CA LYS A 470 18.20 16.87 -21.39
C LYS A 470 18.01 18.38 -21.49
N PHE A 471 16.91 18.91 -20.94
CA PHE A 471 16.63 20.36 -20.90
C PHE A 471 17.44 21.10 -19.82
N ASN A 472 17.67 20.46 -18.67
CA ASN A 472 18.37 21.06 -17.53
C ASN A 472 19.90 21.11 -17.71
N ASP A 473 20.48 20.17 -18.45
CA ASP A 473 21.91 20.05 -18.75
C ASP A 473 22.45 21.31 -19.46
N PRO A 474 23.39 22.07 -18.87
CA PRO A 474 23.96 23.28 -19.45
C PRO A 474 24.70 23.08 -20.79
N GLU A 475 25.25 21.89 -21.05
CA GLU A 475 26.00 21.62 -22.29
C GLU A 475 25.11 21.12 -23.44
N ASN A 476 23.85 20.75 -23.15
CA ASN A 476 22.93 20.22 -24.16
C ASN A 476 22.46 21.27 -25.18
N SER A 477 22.35 20.90 -26.44
CA SER A 477 21.71 21.71 -27.49
C SER A 477 20.22 21.97 -27.26
N CYS A 478 19.55 21.09 -26.51
CA CYS A 478 18.10 21.04 -26.33
C CYS A 478 17.57 22.03 -25.27
N LYS A 479 17.64 23.34 -25.58
CA LYS A 479 17.30 24.43 -24.64
C LYS A 479 15.85 24.91 -24.65
N VAL A 480 14.95 24.23 -25.36
CA VAL A 480 13.52 24.56 -25.45
C VAL A 480 12.68 23.40 -24.94
N MET A 481 11.62 23.67 -24.18
CA MET A 481 10.66 22.66 -23.75
C MET A 481 9.26 22.95 -24.29
N VAL A 482 8.54 21.91 -24.70
CA VAL A 482 7.12 21.96 -25.07
C VAL A 482 6.38 20.94 -24.19
N ALA A 483 5.49 21.41 -23.31
CA ALA A 483 4.94 20.58 -22.25
C ALA A 483 3.48 20.88 -21.91
N THR A 484 2.80 19.97 -21.18
CA THR A 484 1.48 20.24 -20.60
C THR A 484 1.59 20.69 -19.14
N ASP A 485 0.44 21.06 -18.56
CA ASP A 485 0.20 21.21 -17.11
C ASP A 485 0.87 20.17 -16.19
N ALA A 486 1.22 18.98 -16.70
CA ALA A 486 2.02 17.98 -16.00
C ALA A 486 3.39 18.48 -15.46
N ILE A 487 3.94 19.60 -15.96
CA ILE A 487 5.14 20.23 -15.35
C ILE A 487 4.85 21.03 -14.07
N GLY A 488 3.56 21.31 -13.79
CA GLY A 488 3.11 22.06 -12.62
C GLY A 488 3.38 21.36 -11.29
N MET A 489 3.72 20.06 -11.31
CA MET A 489 4.04 19.23 -10.14
C MET A 489 5.23 18.30 -10.43
N GLY A 490 5.81 17.67 -9.40
CA GLY A 490 6.66 16.47 -9.51
C GLY A 490 8.06 16.56 -10.16
N LEU A 491 8.36 17.57 -10.99
CA LEU A 491 9.66 17.70 -11.67
C LEU A 491 10.46 18.94 -11.22
N ASN A 492 11.79 18.82 -11.23
CA ASN A 492 12.72 19.94 -11.11
C ASN A 492 13.20 20.36 -12.50
N LEU A 493 12.96 21.62 -12.87
CA LEU A 493 13.14 22.13 -14.23
C LEU A 493 13.75 23.54 -14.20
N SER A 494 14.82 23.74 -14.97
CA SER A 494 15.58 24.99 -15.09
C SER A 494 14.99 25.91 -16.17
N ILE A 495 13.70 26.24 -16.03
CA ILE A 495 12.94 27.09 -16.97
C ILE A 495 13.27 28.56 -16.71
N ARG A 496 13.57 29.33 -17.76
CA ARG A 496 13.72 30.79 -17.71
C ARG A 496 12.36 31.49 -17.83
N ARG A 497 11.58 31.05 -18.82
CA ARG A 497 10.33 31.70 -19.22
C ARG A 497 9.24 30.68 -19.51
N ILE A 498 8.06 30.89 -18.92
CA ILE A 498 6.84 30.15 -19.25
C ILE A 498 6.08 30.92 -20.33
N ILE A 499 5.72 30.25 -21.43
CA ILE A 499 4.86 30.77 -22.49
C ILE A 499 3.58 29.95 -22.53
N PHE A 500 2.44 30.55 -22.18
CA PHE A 500 1.13 29.89 -22.36
C PHE A 500 0.74 29.91 -23.84
N TYR A 501 0.70 28.75 -24.49
CA TYR A 501 0.29 28.63 -25.91
C TYR A 501 -1.18 29.00 -26.13
N SER A 502 -1.99 28.74 -25.10
CA SER A 502 -3.40 29.10 -24.95
C SER A 502 -3.66 29.28 -23.46
N LEU A 503 -4.67 30.06 -23.08
CA LEU A 503 -5.21 30.10 -21.70
C LEU A 503 -6.44 29.20 -21.52
N VAL A 504 -6.79 28.44 -22.55
CA VAL A 504 -8.03 27.69 -22.65
C VAL A 504 -7.74 26.19 -22.62
N LYS A 505 -8.36 25.48 -21.67
CA LYS A 505 -8.21 24.05 -21.44
C LYS A 505 -9.51 23.32 -21.85
N PRO A 506 -9.45 22.31 -22.74
CA PRO A 506 -10.64 21.53 -23.09
C PRO A 506 -11.03 20.62 -21.92
N THR A 507 -12.12 20.97 -21.25
CA THR A 507 -12.71 20.23 -20.13
C THR A 507 -13.72 19.20 -20.64
N MET A 508 -14.26 18.40 -19.72
CA MET A 508 -15.39 17.51 -19.98
C MET A 508 -16.36 17.65 -18.82
N ASN A 509 -17.59 18.08 -19.12
CA ASN A 509 -18.59 18.31 -18.10
C ASN A 509 -19.24 16.99 -17.65
N GLU A 510 -20.07 17.07 -16.61
CA GLU A 510 -20.85 15.96 -16.05
C GLU A 510 -21.71 15.22 -17.10
N ARG A 511 -21.99 15.86 -18.24
CA ARG A 511 -22.75 15.31 -19.38
C ARG A 511 -21.89 14.60 -20.43
N GLY A 512 -20.56 14.58 -20.27
CA GLY A 512 -19.59 14.09 -21.26
C GLY A 512 -19.36 15.03 -22.45
N GLU A 513 -20.00 16.19 -22.47
CA GLU A 513 -19.79 17.26 -23.46
C GLU A 513 -18.44 17.95 -23.22
N ARG A 514 -17.77 18.42 -24.28
CA ARG A 514 -16.50 19.16 -24.17
C ARG A 514 -16.79 20.65 -24.00
N GLU A 515 -16.49 21.19 -22.83
CA GLU A 515 -16.41 22.64 -22.65
C GLU A 515 -14.96 23.14 -22.79
N ILE A 516 -14.83 24.46 -22.81
CA ILE A 516 -13.69 25.19 -23.37
C ILE A 516 -13.39 26.32 -22.38
N ASP A 517 -12.87 25.92 -21.22
CA ASP A 517 -12.74 26.80 -20.05
C ASP A 517 -11.40 27.53 -20.04
N THR A 518 -11.42 28.77 -19.57
CA THR A 518 -10.20 29.47 -19.14
C THR A 518 -9.59 28.78 -17.93
N ILE A 519 -8.27 28.63 -17.90
CA ILE A 519 -7.56 28.04 -16.75
C ILE A 519 -7.81 28.82 -15.44
N SER A 520 -7.89 28.08 -14.32
CA SER A 520 -8.06 28.68 -13.00
C SER A 520 -6.81 29.44 -12.56
N VAL A 521 -7.00 30.40 -11.65
CA VAL A 521 -5.91 31.16 -10.99
C VAL A 521 -4.88 30.23 -10.37
N SER A 522 -5.33 29.20 -9.64
CA SER A 522 -4.46 28.16 -9.05
C SER A 522 -3.59 27.47 -10.10
N SER A 523 -4.17 26.98 -11.21
CA SER A 523 -3.41 26.33 -12.29
C SER A 523 -2.47 27.30 -13.01
N ALA A 524 -2.89 28.56 -13.24
CA ALA A 524 -2.05 29.57 -13.85
C ALA A 524 -0.82 29.88 -12.99
N LEU A 525 -1.01 30.09 -11.69
CA LEU A 525 0.07 30.34 -10.72
C LEU A 525 1.00 29.13 -10.56
N GLN A 526 0.46 27.91 -10.44
CA GLN A 526 1.25 26.68 -10.27
C GLN A 526 2.15 26.41 -11.49
N ILE A 527 1.68 26.71 -12.71
CA ILE A 527 2.45 26.60 -13.95
C ILE A 527 3.46 27.76 -14.07
N ALA A 528 3.03 29.00 -13.90
CA ALA A 528 3.89 30.19 -14.01
C ALA A 528 5.05 30.18 -12.99
N GLY A 529 4.78 29.69 -11.77
CA GLY A 529 5.78 29.55 -10.71
C GLY A 529 6.96 28.62 -11.05
N ARG A 530 6.86 27.79 -12.09
CA ARG A 530 7.94 26.89 -12.56
C ARG A 530 9.06 27.62 -13.30
N ALA A 531 8.87 28.85 -13.76
CA ALA A 531 9.96 29.71 -14.25
C ALA A 531 10.92 30.11 -13.11
N GLY A 532 12.20 30.37 -13.41
CA GLY A 532 13.17 31.01 -12.50
C GLY A 532 13.24 30.42 -11.09
N ARG A 533 13.31 29.08 -10.94
CA ARG A 533 13.38 28.43 -9.62
C ARG A 533 14.73 28.68 -8.94
N TYR A 534 14.71 28.84 -7.63
CA TYR A 534 15.91 28.98 -6.80
C TYR A 534 16.89 27.79 -7.02
N ARG A 535 18.20 28.09 -7.05
CA ARG A 535 19.30 27.16 -7.41
C ARG A 535 19.22 26.56 -8.83
N THR A 536 18.48 27.17 -9.76
CA THR A 536 18.65 26.91 -11.20
C THR A 536 19.52 27.99 -11.85
N GLN A 537 19.91 27.79 -13.11
CA GLN A 537 20.68 28.76 -13.91
C GLN A 537 19.94 30.09 -14.19
N TRP A 538 18.69 30.24 -13.77
CA TRP A 538 17.86 31.44 -13.98
C TRP A 538 17.34 31.97 -12.65
N GLU A 539 17.98 33.01 -12.12
CA GLU A 539 17.58 33.64 -10.84
C GLU A 539 16.28 34.48 -10.94
N HIS A 540 15.88 34.82 -12.17
CA HIS A 540 14.67 35.60 -12.46
C HIS A 540 13.79 34.84 -13.46
N GLY A 541 12.51 34.66 -13.11
CA GLY A 541 11.53 33.98 -13.95
C GLY A 541 10.69 34.95 -14.77
N TYR A 542 10.42 34.61 -16.02
CA TYR A 542 9.54 35.37 -16.91
C TYR A 542 8.27 34.58 -17.25
N VAL A 543 7.17 35.27 -17.53
CA VAL A 543 5.91 34.67 -17.96
C VAL A 543 5.28 35.48 -19.09
N THR A 544 4.80 34.83 -20.13
CA THR A 544 4.07 35.50 -21.22
C THR A 544 3.03 34.58 -21.84
N ALA A 545 2.20 35.13 -22.72
CA ALA A 545 1.31 34.37 -23.60
C ALA A 545 1.92 34.25 -25.00
N PHE A 546 1.52 33.21 -25.74
CA PHE A 546 1.90 33.09 -27.15
C PHE A 546 1.21 34.16 -28.01
N LYS A 547 -0.07 34.46 -27.73
CA LYS A 547 -0.85 35.48 -28.43
C LYS A 547 -1.01 36.77 -27.62
N SER A 548 -1.04 37.91 -28.31
CA SER A 548 -1.24 39.23 -27.71
C SER A 548 -2.65 39.46 -27.15
N GLU A 549 -3.65 38.69 -27.59
CA GLU A 549 -5.01 38.73 -27.05
C GLU A 549 -5.09 38.11 -25.65
N ASP A 550 -4.36 37.01 -25.42
CA ASP A 550 -4.37 36.26 -24.16
C ASP A 550 -3.59 36.97 -23.04
N LEU A 551 -2.58 37.79 -23.37
CA LEU A 551 -1.64 38.36 -22.40
C LEU A 551 -2.31 39.17 -21.27
N LYS A 552 -3.35 39.95 -21.59
CA LYS A 552 -4.09 40.73 -20.58
C LYS A 552 -4.88 39.86 -19.61
N THR A 553 -5.44 38.76 -20.11
CA THR A 553 -6.14 37.76 -19.29
C THR A 553 -5.15 37.03 -18.39
N LEU A 554 -3.95 36.70 -18.90
CA LEU A 554 -2.87 36.12 -18.10
C LEU A 554 -2.37 37.07 -17.00
N GLN A 555 -2.17 38.35 -17.30
CA GLN A 555 -1.84 39.38 -16.31
C GLN A 555 -2.92 39.50 -15.22
N HIS A 556 -4.21 39.40 -15.59
CA HIS A 556 -5.31 39.42 -14.63
C HIS A 556 -5.31 38.18 -13.72
N LEU A 557 -5.19 36.98 -14.30
CA LEU A 557 -5.17 35.71 -13.56
C LEU A 557 -3.98 35.61 -12.60
N LEU A 558 -2.78 36.06 -13.01
CA LEU A 558 -1.59 36.04 -12.16
C LEU A 558 -1.56 37.16 -11.10
N GLY A 559 -2.42 38.18 -11.25
CA GLY A 559 -2.66 39.22 -10.25
C GLY A 559 -3.72 38.87 -9.20
N GLN A 560 -4.34 37.69 -9.30
CA GLN A 560 -5.36 37.21 -8.37
C GLN A 560 -4.78 36.21 -7.36
N SER A 561 -5.34 36.19 -6.15
CA SER A 561 -5.11 35.11 -5.18
C SER A 561 -6.01 33.90 -5.50
N PRO A 562 -5.58 32.65 -5.21
CA PRO A 562 -6.47 31.49 -5.29
C PRO A 562 -7.71 31.66 -4.41
N GLU A 563 -8.87 31.23 -4.91
CA GLU A 563 -10.10 31.23 -4.12
C GLU A 563 -10.01 30.26 -2.93
N PRO A 564 -10.58 30.61 -1.75
CA PRO A 564 -10.64 29.70 -0.60
C PRO A 564 -11.34 28.37 -0.93
N LEU A 565 -10.77 27.28 -0.44
CA LEU A 565 -11.40 25.97 -0.51
C LEU A 565 -12.62 25.92 0.42
N LYS A 566 -13.70 25.29 -0.04
CA LYS A 566 -14.96 25.23 0.70
C LYS A 566 -15.27 23.86 1.28
N GLN A 567 -14.85 22.79 0.61
CA GLN A 567 -15.19 21.42 0.97
C GLN A 567 -14.04 20.46 0.66
N ALA A 568 -13.88 19.44 1.51
CA ALA A 568 -12.94 18.33 1.35
C ALA A 568 -13.64 17.09 0.74
N GLY A 569 -12.94 16.35 -0.12
CA GLY A 569 -13.52 15.16 -0.76
C GLY A 569 -13.65 13.97 0.19
N LEU A 570 -14.71 13.17 0.04
CA LEU A 570 -14.92 11.89 0.72
C LEU A 570 -15.21 10.78 -0.30
N HIS A 571 -14.98 9.52 0.06
CA HIS A 571 -15.30 8.36 -0.78
C HIS A 571 -15.84 7.23 0.12
N PRO A 572 -16.81 6.41 -0.32
CA PRO A 572 -17.29 5.28 0.46
C PRO A 572 -16.16 4.29 0.78
N THR A 573 -16.18 3.64 1.94
CA THR A 573 -15.21 2.57 2.24
C THR A 573 -15.69 1.23 1.68
N ALA A 574 -14.74 0.30 1.48
CA ALA A 574 -15.08 -1.07 1.08
C ALA A 574 -16.05 -1.73 2.08
N ASP A 575 -15.86 -1.47 3.37
CA ASP A 575 -16.65 -2.04 4.48
C ASP A 575 -18.08 -1.47 4.52
N GLN A 576 -18.23 -0.18 4.22
CA GLN A 576 -19.55 0.46 4.06
C GLN A 576 -20.34 -0.14 2.89
N ILE A 577 -19.68 -0.36 1.75
CA ILE A 577 -20.30 -0.97 0.57
C ILE A 577 -20.59 -2.47 0.80
N GLU A 578 -19.78 -3.15 1.61
CA GLU A 578 -19.98 -4.54 2.02
C GLU A 578 -21.20 -4.71 2.94
N LEU A 579 -21.44 -3.77 3.86
CA LEU A 579 -22.68 -3.68 4.64
C LEU A 579 -23.91 -3.43 3.74
N TYR A 580 -23.81 -2.53 2.75
CA TYR A 580 -24.89 -2.26 1.80
C TYR A 580 -25.19 -3.50 0.93
N ALA A 581 -24.17 -4.24 0.50
CA ALA A 581 -24.32 -5.48 -0.24
C ALA A 581 -24.97 -6.61 0.58
N TYR A 582 -24.69 -6.68 1.89
CA TYR A 582 -25.37 -7.64 2.78
C TYR A 582 -26.89 -7.41 2.82
N HIS A 583 -27.33 -6.14 2.84
CA HIS A 583 -28.75 -5.80 2.80
C HIS A 583 -29.37 -5.86 1.39
N LEU A 584 -28.57 -5.70 0.33
CA LEU A 584 -29.02 -5.63 -1.06
C LEU A 584 -28.25 -6.60 -1.99
N PRO A 585 -28.21 -7.92 -1.70
CA PRO A 585 -27.28 -8.88 -2.34
C PRO A 585 -27.49 -9.10 -3.84
N ASN A 586 -28.65 -8.68 -4.39
CA ASN A 586 -28.96 -8.75 -5.82
C ASN A 586 -28.63 -7.45 -6.59
N SER A 587 -28.06 -6.43 -5.94
CA SER A 587 -27.65 -5.18 -6.60
C SER A 587 -26.26 -5.30 -7.24
N THR A 588 -26.07 -4.62 -8.37
CA THR A 588 -24.74 -4.48 -8.98
C THR A 588 -23.87 -3.51 -8.15
N LEU A 589 -22.55 -3.63 -8.22
CA LEU A 589 -21.66 -2.72 -7.48
C LEU A 589 -21.85 -1.25 -7.90
N SER A 590 -22.08 -0.97 -9.20
CA SER A 590 -22.40 0.39 -9.66
C SER A 590 -23.69 0.92 -8.99
N ASN A 591 -24.76 0.10 -8.95
CA ASN A 591 -26.01 0.46 -8.29
C ASN A 591 -25.88 0.56 -6.75
N LEU A 592 -25.00 -0.21 -6.11
CA LEU A 592 -24.70 -0.08 -4.67
C LEU A 592 -24.00 1.25 -4.36
N MET A 593 -23.07 1.69 -5.21
CA MET A 593 -22.42 2.99 -5.08
C MET A 593 -23.44 4.13 -5.29
N ASP A 594 -24.29 4.05 -6.31
CA ASP A 594 -25.36 5.03 -6.53
C ASP A 594 -26.34 5.06 -5.35
N ILE A 595 -26.75 3.92 -4.80
CA ILE A 595 -27.61 3.85 -3.61
C ILE A 595 -26.91 4.44 -2.38
N PHE A 596 -25.62 4.17 -2.18
CA PHE A 596 -24.85 4.76 -1.07
C PHE A 596 -24.79 6.30 -1.20
N VAL A 597 -24.43 6.83 -2.37
CA VAL A 597 -24.31 8.28 -2.58
C VAL A 597 -25.66 9.00 -2.50
N ASN A 598 -26.77 8.35 -2.85
CA ASN A 598 -28.12 8.90 -2.68
C ASN A 598 -28.69 8.76 -1.25
N LEU A 599 -28.06 7.99 -0.36
CA LEU A 599 -28.50 7.78 1.03
C LEU A 599 -27.54 8.34 2.08
N CYS A 600 -26.29 8.62 1.73
CA CYS A 600 -25.32 9.22 2.65
C CYS A 600 -25.67 10.69 2.90
N THR A 601 -25.61 11.11 4.17
CA THR A 601 -25.58 12.52 4.56
C THR A 601 -24.15 12.89 4.91
N VAL A 602 -23.59 13.89 4.23
CA VAL A 602 -22.33 14.55 4.61
C VAL A 602 -22.64 15.90 5.26
N ASP A 603 -21.66 16.49 5.94
CA ASP A 603 -21.75 17.91 6.29
C ASP A 603 -21.42 18.73 5.03
N ASP A 604 -22.47 19.17 4.33
CA ASP A 604 -22.38 19.98 3.12
C ASP A 604 -21.59 21.29 3.31
N SER A 605 -21.33 21.73 4.55
CA SER A 605 -20.54 22.94 4.81
C SER A 605 -19.02 22.71 4.75
N LEU A 606 -18.54 21.48 4.92
CA LEU A 606 -17.11 21.13 4.98
C LEU A 606 -16.70 19.97 4.06
N TYR A 607 -17.63 19.15 3.56
CA TYR A 607 -17.32 17.94 2.80
C TYR A 607 -18.20 17.77 1.56
N PHE A 608 -17.68 17.05 0.57
CA PHE A 608 -18.42 16.63 -0.62
C PHE A 608 -18.07 15.17 -0.98
N MET A 609 -18.98 14.48 -1.67
CA MET A 609 -18.71 13.12 -2.15
C MET A 609 -17.93 13.14 -3.47
N CYS A 610 -16.79 12.45 -3.53
CA CYS A 610 -15.98 12.34 -4.73
C CYS A 610 -16.74 11.64 -5.88
N ASN A 611 -16.36 12.00 -7.10
CA ASN A 611 -16.89 11.48 -8.35
C ASN A 611 -16.53 9.99 -8.52
N ILE A 612 -17.56 9.14 -8.53
CA ILE A 612 -17.47 7.68 -8.62
C ILE A 612 -17.61 7.14 -10.05
N GLU A 613 -17.70 7.98 -11.09
CA GLU A 613 -17.99 7.53 -12.47
C GLU A 613 -16.89 6.65 -13.07
N ASP A 614 -15.61 6.89 -12.75
CA ASP A 614 -14.51 5.99 -13.16
C ASP A 614 -14.63 4.62 -12.48
N PHE A 615 -14.99 4.59 -11.19
CA PHE A 615 -15.20 3.36 -10.40
C PHE A 615 -16.41 2.58 -10.93
N LYS A 616 -17.53 3.26 -11.21
CA LYS A 616 -18.75 2.67 -11.80
C LYS A 616 -18.51 2.08 -13.17
N PHE A 617 -17.79 2.79 -14.05
CA PHE A 617 -17.38 2.29 -15.36
C PHE A 617 -16.59 0.98 -15.27
N LEU A 618 -15.62 0.89 -14.34
CA LEU A 618 -14.91 -0.37 -14.08
C LEU A 618 -15.86 -1.45 -13.53
N ALA A 619 -16.70 -1.12 -12.55
CA ALA A 619 -17.64 -2.04 -11.91
C ALA A 619 -18.63 -2.69 -12.89
N GLU A 620 -19.11 -1.91 -13.87
CA GLU A 620 -19.97 -2.38 -14.97
C GLU A 620 -19.20 -3.25 -15.95
N MET A 621 -17.99 -2.85 -16.34
CA MET A 621 -17.14 -3.62 -17.25
C MET A 621 -16.78 -5.03 -16.73
N ILE A 622 -16.63 -5.21 -15.41
CA ILE A 622 -16.40 -6.53 -14.79
C ILE A 622 -17.65 -7.14 -14.14
N GLN A 623 -18.85 -6.58 -14.35
CA GLN A 623 -20.10 -7.07 -13.73
C GLN A 623 -20.37 -8.56 -14.03
N HIS A 624 -20.13 -9.00 -15.27
CA HIS A 624 -20.32 -10.40 -15.70
C HIS A 624 -19.20 -11.35 -15.26
N VAL A 625 -18.16 -10.85 -14.59
CA VAL A 625 -17.03 -11.66 -14.09
C VAL A 625 -17.34 -12.10 -12.65
N PRO A 626 -17.27 -13.40 -12.31
CA PRO A 626 -17.57 -13.90 -10.98
C PRO A 626 -16.41 -13.57 -10.02
N LEU A 627 -16.56 -12.48 -9.26
CA LEU A 627 -15.57 -11.98 -8.31
C LEU A 627 -16.24 -11.73 -6.95
N PRO A 628 -15.59 -12.14 -5.82
CA PRO A 628 -15.98 -11.72 -4.48
C PRO A 628 -16.08 -10.20 -4.37
N LEU A 629 -17.00 -9.69 -3.56
CA LEU A 629 -17.25 -8.25 -3.47
C LEU A 629 -16.00 -7.44 -3.11
N ARG A 630 -15.23 -7.88 -2.11
CA ARG A 630 -14.00 -7.21 -1.69
C ARG A 630 -12.95 -7.14 -2.80
N ALA A 631 -12.77 -8.24 -3.54
CA ALA A 631 -11.88 -8.26 -4.71
C ALA A 631 -12.40 -7.33 -5.81
N ARG A 632 -13.70 -7.40 -6.14
CA ARG A 632 -14.33 -6.52 -7.14
C ARG A 632 -14.16 -5.05 -6.81
N TYR A 633 -14.39 -4.65 -5.56
CA TYR A 633 -14.18 -3.29 -5.07
C TYR A 633 -12.72 -2.84 -5.31
N VAL A 634 -11.75 -3.67 -4.92
CA VAL A 634 -10.32 -3.39 -5.14
C VAL A 634 -9.98 -3.26 -6.62
N PHE A 635 -10.51 -4.13 -7.50
CA PHE A 635 -10.35 -4.00 -8.96
C PHE A 635 -10.96 -2.68 -9.48
N CYS A 636 -12.06 -2.18 -8.92
CA CYS A 636 -12.68 -0.91 -9.31
C CYS A 636 -11.95 0.33 -8.76
N CYS A 637 -11.06 0.17 -7.77
CA CYS A 637 -10.13 1.22 -7.32
C CYS A 637 -8.85 1.32 -8.15
N ALA A 638 -8.67 0.48 -9.19
CA ALA A 638 -7.45 0.49 -10.00
C ALA A 638 -7.36 1.76 -10.88
N PRO A 639 -6.20 2.45 -10.94
CA PRO A 639 -6.06 3.71 -11.66
C PRO A 639 -5.98 3.48 -13.18
N ILE A 640 -7.13 3.38 -13.84
CA ILE A 640 -7.23 3.01 -15.27
C ILE A 640 -7.83 4.15 -16.08
N ASN A 641 -7.13 4.55 -17.14
CA ASN A 641 -7.63 5.53 -18.09
C ASN A 641 -8.73 4.94 -18.99
N ARG A 642 -10.01 5.19 -18.66
CA ARG A 642 -11.18 4.76 -19.45
C ARG A 642 -11.20 5.23 -20.92
N LYS A 643 -10.31 6.14 -21.32
CA LYS A 643 -10.15 6.58 -22.72
C LYS A 643 -9.21 5.69 -23.54
N GLN A 644 -8.54 4.70 -22.92
CA GLN A 644 -7.65 3.74 -23.58
C GLN A 644 -8.31 2.35 -23.73
N PRO A 645 -8.78 1.95 -24.93
CA PRO A 645 -9.49 0.68 -25.12
C PRO A 645 -8.63 -0.56 -24.86
N PHE A 646 -7.32 -0.48 -25.12
CA PHE A 646 -6.37 -1.56 -24.86
C PHE A 646 -6.26 -1.85 -23.35
N THR A 647 -6.02 -0.83 -22.54
CA THR A 647 -5.91 -0.93 -21.08
C THR A 647 -7.20 -1.49 -20.46
N CYS A 648 -8.38 -1.04 -20.93
CA CYS A 648 -9.68 -1.57 -20.50
C CYS A 648 -9.86 -3.05 -20.89
N SER A 649 -9.46 -3.43 -22.11
CA SER A 649 -9.52 -4.82 -22.58
C SER A 649 -8.59 -5.75 -21.79
N MET A 650 -7.40 -5.25 -21.42
CA MET A 650 -6.43 -5.97 -20.61
C MET A 650 -6.89 -6.11 -19.15
N PHE A 651 -7.45 -5.06 -18.54
CA PHE A 651 -8.11 -5.14 -17.24
C PHE A 651 -9.19 -6.24 -17.20
N LEU A 652 -10.03 -6.31 -18.24
CA LEU A 652 -11.06 -7.34 -18.33
C LEU A 652 -10.49 -8.77 -18.50
N LYS A 653 -9.35 -8.93 -19.21
CA LYS A 653 -8.63 -10.21 -19.28
C LYS A 653 -8.05 -10.60 -17.91
N ILE A 654 -7.38 -9.67 -17.22
CA ILE A 654 -6.78 -9.85 -15.90
C ILE A 654 -7.85 -10.26 -14.87
N ALA A 655 -8.97 -9.52 -14.82
CA ALA A 655 -10.10 -9.84 -13.94
C ALA A 655 -10.70 -11.22 -14.22
N ARG A 656 -10.74 -11.66 -15.50
CA ARG A 656 -11.20 -13.00 -15.88
C ARG A 656 -10.24 -14.10 -15.43
N GLN A 657 -8.93 -13.93 -15.55
CA GLN A 657 -7.97 -14.94 -15.03
C GLN A 657 -8.02 -15.03 -13.50
N TYR A 658 -8.06 -13.88 -12.82
CA TYR A 658 -8.28 -13.83 -11.37
C TYR A 658 -9.54 -14.61 -10.97
N SER A 659 -10.67 -14.44 -11.68
CA SER A 659 -11.93 -15.15 -11.40
C SER A 659 -11.89 -16.67 -11.59
N ARG A 660 -10.85 -17.20 -12.26
CA ARG A 660 -10.60 -18.63 -12.44
C ARG A 660 -9.55 -19.18 -11.46
N ASN A 661 -8.99 -18.32 -10.60
CA ASN A 661 -7.82 -18.62 -9.77
C ASN A 661 -6.59 -19.05 -10.61
N GLU A 662 -6.46 -18.52 -11.84
CA GLU A 662 -5.30 -18.71 -12.72
C GLU A 662 -4.22 -17.67 -12.37
N PRO A 663 -2.98 -18.05 -12.01
CA PRO A 663 -1.91 -17.09 -11.73
C PRO A 663 -1.47 -16.38 -13.00
N ILE A 664 -1.37 -15.06 -12.91
CA ILE A 664 -1.08 -14.17 -14.04
C ILE A 664 0.44 -13.99 -14.11
N THR A 665 1.11 -14.89 -14.83
CA THR A 665 2.58 -14.90 -14.97
C THR A 665 3.07 -13.85 -15.98
N PHE A 666 4.39 -13.64 -16.08
CA PHE A 666 4.98 -12.77 -17.10
C PHE A 666 4.68 -13.28 -18.53
N ASP A 667 4.41 -14.58 -18.74
CA ASP A 667 4.01 -15.10 -20.05
C ASP A 667 2.62 -14.60 -20.51
N PHE A 668 1.70 -14.29 -19.59
CA PHE A 668 0.46 -13.57 -19.93
C PHE A 668 0.77 -12.17 -20.46
N ILE A 669 1.71 -11.46 -19.83
CA ILE A 669 2.16 -10.14 -20.30
C ILE A 669 2.84 -10.26 -21.66
N LYS A 670 3.77 -11.22 -21.86
CA LYS A 670 4.45 -11.42 -23.15
C LYS A 670 3.47 -11.65 -24.30
N SER A 671 2.54 -12.59 -24.10
CA SER A 671 1.57 -13.02 -25.13
C SER A 671 0.54 -11.95 -25.46
N ASN A 672 0.12 -11.14 -24.49
CA ASN A 672 -0.94 -10.13 -24.71
C ASN A 672 -0.41 -8.71 -25.01
N CYS A 673 0.83 -8.39 -24.63
CA CYS A 673 1.42 -7.05 -24.82
C CYS A 673 2.43 -6.98 -25.98
N GLY A 674 2.75 -8.10 -26.62
CA GLY A 674 3.62 -8.12 -27.82
C GLY A 674 5.12 -8.08 -27.52
N TRP A 675 5.58 -8.84 -26.51
CA TRP A 675 7.00 -8.97 -26.17
C TRP A 675 7.74 -9.87 -27.19
N PRO A 676 9.03 -9.59 -27.53
CA PRO A 676 9.81 -8.42 -27.14
C PRO A 676 9.38 -7.16 -27.89
N PHE A 677 9.45 -6.02 -27.19
CA PHE A 677 9.01 -4.74 -27.70
C PHE A 677 9.87 -4.23 -28.87
N LYS A 678 9.32 -3.30 -29.65
CA LYS A 678 9.96 -2.74 -30.85
C LYS A 678 9.87 -1.23 -30.81
N LEU A 679 10.90 -0.55 -31.33
CA LEU A 679 10.90 0.90 -31.48
C LEU A 679 9.68 1.36 -32.30
N PRO A 680 8.93 2.37 -31.83
CA PRO A 680 7.78 2.91 -32.54
C PRO A 680 8.22 3.54 -33.88
N LYS A 681 7.35 3.47 -34.90
CA LYS A 681 7.59 4.08 -36.23
C LYS A 681 6.65 5.25 -36.51
N THR A 682 5.49 5.26 -35.86
CA THR A 682 4.43 6.27 -35.93
C THR A 682 4.07 6.77 -34.53
N ILE A 683 3.28 7.83 -34.45
CA ILE A 683 2.72 8.28 -33.15
C ILE A 683 1.69 7.29 -32.60
N LEU A 684 1.01 6.53 -33.47
CA LEU A 684 0.05 5.51 -33.03
C LEU A 684 0.77 4.36 -32.29
N ASP A 685 1.94 3.94 -32.77
CA ASP A 685 2.78 2.95 -32.07
C ASP A 685 3.20 3.47 -30.68
N LEU A 686 3.60 4.75 -30.59
CA LEU A 686 4.00 5.37 -29.32
C LEU A 686 2.84 5.40 -28.31
N VAL A 687 1.63 5.76 -28.74
CA VAL A 687 0.42 5.74 -27.90
C VAL A 687 0.00 4.32 -27.50
N HIS A 688 0.27 3.31 -28.35
CA HIS A 688 0.10 1.91 -27.96
C HIS A 688 1.13 1.49 -26.89
N LEU A 689 2.40 1.91 -27.01
CA LEU A 689 3.43 1.61 -26.00
C LEU A 689 3.12 2.31 -24.66
N GLU A 690 2.61 3.54 -24.66
CA GLU A 690 2.03 4.17 -23.46
C GLU A 690 0.93 3.29 -22.84
N GLY A 691 -0.02 2.79 -23.65
CA GLY A 691 -1.10 1.91 -23.19
C GLY A 691 -0.61 0.53 -22.67
N VAL A 692 0.53 0.02 -23.14
CA VAL A 692 1.17 -1.18 -22.58
C VAL A 692 1.84 -0.87 -21.24
N PHE A 693 2.44 0.32 -21.09
CA PHE A 693 3.02 0.78 -19.84
C PHE A 693 1.93 0.91 -18.75
N ASP A 694 0.77 1.51 -19.08
CA ASP A 694 -0.41 1.56 -18.20
C ASP A 694 -0.85 0.15 -17.73
N VAL A 695 -0.76 -0.86 -18.60
CA VAL A 695 -1.11 -2.26 -18.26
C VAL A 695 -0.07 -2.93 -17.35
N MET A 696 1.21 -2.56 -17.47
CA MET A 696 2.26 -3.01 -16.55
C MET A 696 2.11 -2.35 -15.17
N ASP A 697 1.78 -1.05 -15.11
CA ASP A 697 1.46 -0.39 -13.83
C ASP A 697 0.20 -0.99 -13.19
N LEU A 698 -0.83 -1.32 -13.97
CA LEU A 698 -2.02 -2.04 -13.47
C LEU A 698 -1.65 -3.41 -12.88
N TYR A 699 -0.79 -4.18 -13.54
CA TYR A 699 -0.29 -5.46 -13.01
C TYR A 699 0.42 -5.26 -11.67
N LEU A 700 1.35 -4.29 -11.59
CA LEU A 700 2.13 -4.02 -10.39
C LEU A 700 1.27 -3.47 -9.25
N TRP A 701 0.26 -2.65 -9.55
CA TRP A 701 -0.72 -2.16 -8.59
C TRP A 701 -1.54 -3.30 -7.98
N LEU A 702 -1.94 -4.28 -8.79
CA LEU A 702 -2.65 -5.47 -8.34
C LEU A 702 -1.73 -6.46 -7.59
N SER A 703 -0.44 -6.56 -7.94
CA SER A 703 0.49 -7.48 -7.27
C SER A 703 0.74 -7.15 -5.80
N TYR A 704 0.64 -5.88 -5.40
CA TYR A 704 0.69 -5.48 -3.98
C TYR A 704 -0.57 -5.87 -3.17
N ARG A 705 -1.63 -6.34 -3.84
CA ARG A 705 -2.96 -6.62 -3.25
C ARG A 705 -3.36 -8.08 -3.35
N PHE A 706 -2.82 -8.79 -4.35
CA PHE A 706 -3.16 -10.16 -4.70
C PHE A 706 -1.89 -10.96 -5.04
N MET A 707 -0.93 -10.98 -4.11
CA MET A 707 0.44 -11.49 -4.34
C MET A 707 0.47 -12.91 -4.95
N ASP A 708 -0.41 -13.81 -4.49
CA ASP A 708 -0.45 -15.21 -4.93
C ASP A 708 -0.84 -15.39 -6.41
N LEU A 709 -1.67 -14.49 -6.94
CA LEU A 709 -2.14 -14.50 -8.33
C LEU A 709 -1.32 -13.59 -9.25
N PHE A 710 -0.38 -12.81 -8.72
CA PHE A 710 0.52 -11.94 -9.47
C PHE A 710 2.00 -12.14 -9.04
N PRO A 711 2.53 -13.39 -9.07
CA PRO A 711 3.81 -13.72 -8.42
C PRO A 711 5.05 -13.10 -9.08
N GLU A 712 4.97 -12.64 -10.33
CA GLU A 712 6.13 -12.27 -11.15
C GLU A 712 6.34 -10.75 -11.30
N ALA A 713 5.93 -9.97 -10.29
CA ALA A 713 6.06 -8.51 -10.26
C ALA A 713 7.48 -7.99 -10.59
N ASN A 714 8.54 -8.71 -10.18
CA ASN A 714 9.92 -8.35 -10.50
C ASN A 714 10.25 -8.50 -12.00
N ASN A 715 9.72 -9.53 -12.66
CA ASN A 715 9.89 -9.74 -14.10
C ASN A 715 9.15 -8.64 -14.89
N VAL A 716 7.91 -8.33 -14.47
CA VAL A 716 7.11 -7.27 -15.08
C VAL A 716 7.78 -5.89 -14.90
N ARG A 717 8.36 -5.62 -13.72
CA ARG A 717 9.11 -4.37 -13.47
C ARG A 717 10.38 -4.25 -14.32
N ALA A 718 11.10 -5.35 -14.57
CA ALA A 718 12.24 -5.35 -15.49
C ALA A 718 11.80 -5.05 -16.94
N ALA A 719 10.73 -5.71 -17.41
CA ALA A 719 10.15 -5.48 -18.73
C ALA A 719 9.57 -4.06 -18.90
N GLN A 720 8.99 -3.50 -17.83
CA GLN A 720 8.50 -2.11 -17.78
C GLN A 720 9.65 -1.10 -17.92
N LYS A 721 10.83 -1.38 -17.36
CA LYS A 721 12.02 -0.53 -17.54
C LYS A 721 12.53 -0.57 -18.99
N GLU A 722 12.59 -1.74 -19.60
CA GLU A 722 12.93 -1.87 -21.03
C GLU A 722 11.93 -1.12 -21.92
N LEU A 723 10.64 -1.17 -21.58
CA LEU A 723 9.59 -0.41 -22.26
C LEU A 723 9.76 1.11 -22.10
N ASP A 724 10.11 1.61 -20.90
CA ASP A 724 10.42 3.03 -20.67
C ASP A 724 11.61 3.47 -21.53
N GLU A 725 12.69 2.68 -21.59
CA GLU A 725 13.87 2.97 -22.43
C GLU A 725 13.54 2.97 -23.94
N ILE A 726 12.57 2.18 -24.39
CA ILE A 726 12.07 2.19 -25.78
C ILE A 726 11.15 3.38 -26.04
N ILE A 727 10.28 3.74 -25.11
CA ILE A 727 9.42 4.93 -25.19
C ILE A 727 10.28 6.20 -25.19
N GLN A 728 11.31 6.28 -24.34
CA GLN A 728 12.28 7.37 -24.30
C GLN A 728 12.95 7.58 -25.67
N GLN A 729 13.39 6.51 -26.33
CA GLN A 729 13.96 6.56 -27.69
C GLN A 729 12.93 6.99 -28.74
N GLY A 730 11.66 6.56 -28.60
CA GLY A 730 10.55 7.01 -29.43
C GLY A 730 10.28 8.51 -29.30
N VAL A 731 10.22 9.03 -28.06
CA VAL A 731 10.01 10.45 -27.77
C VAL A 731 11.21 11.30 -28.23
N PHE A 732 12.44 10.79 -28.13
CA PHE A 732 13.62 11.47 -28.70
C PHE A 732 13.54 11.61 -30.23
N GLN A 733 12.81 10.73 -30.93
CA GLN A 733 12.58 10.79 -32.38
C GLN A 733 11.15 11.24 -32.74
N ILE A 734 10.43 11.93 -31.84
CA ILE A 734 8.98 12.19 -31.98
C ILE A 734 8.61 12.91 -33.29
N THR A 735 9.43 13.83 -33.79
CA THR A 735 9.19 14.52 -35.08
C THR A 735 9.44 13.64 -36.30
N ARG A 736 10.27 12.60 -36.18
CA ARG A 736 10.38 11.53 -37.18
C ARG A 736 9.13 10.65 -37.18
N LEU A 737 8.60 10.33 -36.00
CA LEU A 737 7.33 9.60 -35.87
C LEU A 737 6.16 10.40 -36.48
N LEU A 738 6.13 11.73 -36.28
CA LEU A 738 5.16 12.63 -36.92
C LEU A 738 5.29 12.60 -38.46
N LYS A 739 6.50 12.83 -39.00
CA LYS A 739 6.75 12.79 -40.46
C LYS A 739 6.36 11.45 -41.09
N ASN A 740 6.65 10.33 -40.43
CA ASN A 740 6.23 9.00 -40.87
C ASN A 740 4.71 8.81 -40.85
N THR A 741 4.02 9.44 -39.88
CA THR A 741 2.55 9.36 -39.74
C THR A 741 1.85 10.14 -40.86
N GLU A 742 2.42 11.26 -41.30
CA GLU A 742 1.92 12.03 -42.45
C GLU A 742 2.23 11.32 -43.79
N ALA A 743 3.46 10.84 -43.98
CA ALA A 743 3.85 10.10 -45.19
C ALA A 743 3.10 8.78 -45.40
N GLY A 744 2.51 8.21 -44.33
CA GLY A 744 1.63 7.05 -44.40
C GLY A 744 0.19 7.35 -44.84
N GLN A 745 -0.17 8.63 -45.04
CA GLN A 745 -1.50 9.07 -45.51
C GLN A 745 -1.53 9.52 -46.98
N ASP A 746 -0.37 9.72 -47.62
CA ASP A 746 -0.26 10.13 -49.04
C ASP A 746 -0.47 8.97 -50.04
N SER A 747 -0.72 7.74 -49.56
CA SER A 747 -1.14 6.62 -50.42
C SER A 747 -2.67 6.52 -50.50
N ASP A 748 -3.19 6.87 -51.68
CA ASP A 748 -4.58 6.88 -52.15
C ASP A 748 -5.51 8.07 -51.77
N THR A 749 -5.95 8.75 -52.84
CA THR A 749 -6.97 9.83 -52.96
C THR A 749 -6.52 11.29 -52.68
N PRO A 750 -7.04 12.28 -53.45
CA PRO A 750 -6.36 13.58 -53.59
C PRO A 750 -6.80 14.68 -52.60
N SER A 751 -5.80 15.28 -51.95
CA SER A 751 -5.74 16.67 -51.46
C SER A 751 -7.02 17.31 -50.91
N TYR A 752 -7.26 17.18 -49.60
CA TYR A 752 -8.07 18.16 -48.86
C TYR A 752 -7.16 19.09 -48.05
N SER A 753 -7.18 20.38 -48.36
CA SER A 753 -6.24 21.34 -47.76
C SER A 753 -6.69 21.80 -46.37
N MET A 754 -5.81 21.64 -45.38
CA MET A 754 -6.06 21.86 -43.95
C MET A 754 -6.13 23.36 -43.57
N ARG A 755 -7.06 24.12 -44.18
CA ARG A 755 -7.10 25.59 -44.05
C ARG A 755 -8.48 26.23 -43.85
N ARG A 756 -9.52 25.45 -43.54
CA ARG A 756 -10.84 25.95 -43.11
C ARG A 756 -11.47 25.06 -42.02
N ILE A 757 -11.11 25.30 -40.76
CA ILE A 757 -11.92 24.91 -39.59
C ILE A 757 -12.19 26.18 -38.77
N THR A 758 -12.86 27.14 -39.41
CA THR A 758 -13.48 28.31 -38.79
C THR A 758 -14.88 28.41 -39.36
N GLN A 759 -15.89 28.39 -38.48
CA GLN A 759 -17.32 28.35 -38.81
C GLN A 759 -17.80 27.14 -39.64
N MET A 760 -18.25 26.08 -38.96
CA MET A 760 -19.43 25.32 -39.43
C MET A 760 -20.35 24.95 -38.26
N LYS A 761 -21.66 25.05 -38.51
CA LYS A 761 -22.72 24.50 -37.66
C LYS A 761 -22.68 22.97 -37.67
N GLU A 762 -23.26 22.35 -36.63
CA GLU A 762 -23.46 20.91 -36.56
C GLU A 762 -24.13 20.33 -37.84
N PRO A 763 -23.55 19.30 -38.46
CA PRO A 763 -24.26 18.50 -39.46
C PRO A 763 -25.28 17.58 -38.78
N ARG A 764 -26.55 17.66 -39.18
CA ARG A 764 -27.56 16.66 -38.79
C ARG A 764 -27.18 15.29 -39.37
N LEU A 765 -27.39 14.22 -38.60
CA LEU A 765 -27.09 12.85 -39.06
C LEU A 765 -27.86 12.49 -40.35
N PRO A 766 -27.17 12.00 -41.40
CA PRO A 766 -27.79 11.22 -42.45
C PRO A 766 -28.03 9.78 -41.97
N SER A 767 -29.15 9.17 -42.36
CA SER A 767 -29.51 7.82 -41.96
C SER A 767 -28.96 6.74 -42.90
N SER A 768 -28.57 5.60 -42.32
CA SER A 768 -28.50 4.27 -42.96
C SER A 768 -27.55 4.06 -44.16
N THR A 769 -26.37 3.52 -43.87
CA THR A 769 -25.73 2.47 -44.71
C THR A 769 -25.54 1.19 -43.90
N ARG A 770 -26.32 0.15 -44.20
CA ARG A 770 -26.21 -1.18 -43.57
C ARG A 770 -25.03 -1.95 -44.18
N GLY A 771 -24.01 -2.19 -43.35
CA GLY A 771 -22.97 -3.21 -43.56
C GLY A 771 -22.84 -4.03 -42.27
N ARG A 772 -22.27 -5.24 -42.31
CA ARG A 772 -22.11 -6.04 -41.10
C ARG A 772 -21.08 -5.39 -40.17
N LEU A 773 -21.32 -5.44 -38.87
CA LEU A 773 -20.47 -4.78 -37.87
C LEU A 773 -18.99 -5.19 -38.02
N THR A 774 -18.75 -6.46 -38.32
CA THR A 774 -17.43 -7.05 -38.63
C THR A 774 -16.69 -6.35 -39.76
N GLU A 775 -17.39 -5.95 -40.83
CA GLU A 775 -16.79 -5.30 -42.01
C GLU A 775 -16.34 -3.88 -41.67
N ARG A 776 -17.12 -3.15 -40.84
CA ARG A 776 -16.72 -1.83 -40.34
C ARG A 776 -15.52 -1.92 -39.39
N LEU A 777 -15.50 -2.90 -38.47
CA LEU A 777 -14.40 -3.07 -37.52
C LEU A 777 -13.09 -3.50 -38.20
N LEU A 778 -13.16 -4.31 -39.26
CA LEU A 778 -12.03 -4.61 -40.15
C LEU A 778 -11.55 -3.35 -40.90
N ALA A 779 -12.46 -2.60 -41.51
CA ALA A 779 -12.12 -1.37 -42.26
C ALA A 779 -11.59 -0.23 -41.38
N GLN A 780 -11.90 -0.23 -40.08
CA GLN A 780 -11.38 0.69 -39.08
C GLN A 780 -10.07 0.19 -38.41
N GLY A 781 -9.55 -0.98 -38.81
CA GLY A 781 -8.34 -1.58 -38.22
C GLY A 781 -8.51 -2.09 -36.78
N LEU A 782 -9.73 -2.08 -36.24
CA LEU A 782 -10.06 -2.44 -34.86
C LEU A 782 -10.11 -3.96 -34.62
N LEU A 783 -10.08 -4.76 -35.69
CA LEU A 783 -10.06 -6.21 -35.68
C LEU A 783 -9.18 -6.70 -36.83
N THR A 784 -8.31 -7.67 -36.57
CA THR A 784 -7.56 -8.36 -37.65
C THR A 784 -8.33 -9.59 -38.15
N PRO A 785 -8.10 -10.05 -39.39
CA PRO A 785 -8.71 -11.28 -39.90
C PRO A 785 -8.40 -12.53 -39.05
N GLY A 786 -7.23 -12.57 -38.40
CA GLY A 786 -6.85 -13.64 -37.48
C GLY A 786 -7.72 -13.67 -36.23
N MET A 787 -7.82 -12.54 -35.52
CA MET A 787 -8.66 -12.40 -34.32
C MET A 787 -10.14 -12.69 -34.61
N LEU A 788 -10.63 -12.35 -35.80
CA LEU A 788 -12.01 -12.65 -36.21
C LEU A 788 -12.23 -14.15 -36.50
N SER A 789 -11.17 -14.89 -36.85
CA SER A 789 -11.18 -16.36 -36.96
C SER A 789 -11.15 -17.04 -35.59
N GLU A 790 -10.36 -16.50 -34.65
CA GLU A 790 -10.33 -16.97 -33.25
C GLU A 790 -11.67 -16.74 -32.54
N LEU A 791 -12.24 -15.52 -32.63
CA LEU A 791 -13.57 -15.22 -32.07
C LEU A 791 -14.68 -16.10 -32.64
N ARG A 792 -14.57 -16.57 -33.89
CA ARG A 792 -15.48 -17.59 -34.45
C ARG A 792 -15.28 -18.95 -33.81
N LYS A 793 -14.04 -19.43 -33.69
CA LYS A 793 -13.72 -20.68 -32.99
C LYS A 793 -14.19 -20.67 -31.53
N GLU A 794 -14.02 -19.57 -30.81
CA GLU A 794 -14.50 -19.42 -29.43
C GLU A 794 -16.04 -19.44 -29.36
N TRP A 795 -16.72 -18.76 -30.29
CA TRP A 795 -18.18 -18.76 -30.37
C TRP A 795 -18.75 -20.16 -30.67
N ASP A 796 -18.18 -20.85 -31.66
CA ASP A 796 -18.60 -22.20 -32.04
C ASP A 796 -18.27 -23.23 -30.93
N ALA A 797 -17.17 -23.05 -30.19
CA ALA A 797 -16.85 -23.86 -29.01
C ALA A 797 -17.86 -23.64 -27.86
N GLN A 798 -18.30 -22.40 -27.62
CA GLN A 798 -19.33 -22.10 -26.61
C GLN A 798 -20.69 -22.73 -26.95
N GLN A 799 -21.10 -22.71 -28.23
CA GLN A 799 -22.34 -23.37 -28.70
C GLN A 799 -22.36 -24.88 -28.38
N HIS A 800 -21.19 -25.53 -28.39
CA HIS A 800 -21.08 -26.97 -28.10
C HIS A 800 -21.13 -27.34 -26.61
N GLN A 801 -20.91 -26.40 -25.69
CA GLN A 801 -20.98 -26.66 -24.24
C GLN A 801 -22.40 -26.54 -23.66
N THR A 802 -23.33 -25.90 -24.37
CA THR A 802 -24.68 -25.58 -23.86
C THR A 802 -25.80 -26.52 -24.36
N LYS A 803 -25.56 -27.84 -24.39
CA LYS A 803 -26.61 -28.86 -24.59
C LYS A 803 -26.64 -29.89 -23.46
N PRO A 804 -27.71 -29.97 -22.66
CA PRO A 804 -27.89 -31.03 -21.67
C PRO A 804 -27.98 -32.41 -22.31
N GLN A 805 -27.46 -33.43 -21.63
CA GLN A 805 -27.77 -34.83 -21.94
C GLN A 805 -29.20 -35.14 -21.51
N ALA A 806 -30.00 -35.72 -22.39
CA ALA A 806 -31.28 -36.34 -22.08
C ALA A 806 -31.19 -37.84 -22.41
N THR A 807 -31.46 -38.70 -21.44
CA THR A 807 -31.46 -40.16 -21.61
C THR A 807 -32.73 -40.64 -22.31
N ALA A 808 -32.62 -41.74 -23.05
CA ALA A 808 -33.65 -42.19 -23.98
C ALA A 808 -34.72 -43.07 -23.33
N GLN A 809 -35.96 -42.98 -23.83
CA GLN A 809 -36.86 -44.14 -23.92
C GLN A 809 -37.87 -44.05 -25.08
N ALA A 810 -37.70 -44.97 -26.04
CA ALA A 810 -38.66 -45.62 -26.93
C ALA A 810 -39.90 -44.90 -27.51
N LYS A 811 -39.95 -44.91 -28.87
CA LYS A 811 -41.02 -45.48 -29.73
C LYS A 811 -42.46 -44.93 -29.64
N ASP A 812 -43.19 -44.71 -30.73
CA ASP A 812 -42.92 -44.66 -32.20
C ASP A 812 -43.86 -43.50 -32.73
N SER A 813 -44.07 -43.13 -33.99
CA SER A 813 -44.05 -43.80 -35.31
C SER A 813 -43.87 -42.78 -36.46
N GLN A 814 -44.12 -43.22 -37.71
CA GLN A 814 -44.27 -42.38 -38.91
C GLN A 814 -45.70 -41.75 -38.96
N GLU A 815 -46.14 -40.91 -39.92
CA GLU A 815 -45.66 -40.66 -41.29
C GLU A 815 -46.26 -39.36 -41.92
N TYR A 816 -45.87 -39.08 -43.17
CA TYR A 816 -46.46 -38.18 -44.18
C TYR A 816 -46.26 -36.65 -44.17
N THR A 817 -45.80 -36.21 -45.35
CA THR A 817 -45.78 -34.89 -45.98
C THR A 817 -47.08 -34.60 -46.75
N THR A 818 -47.47 -33.33 -46.93
CA THR A 818 -47.52 -32.63 -48.25
C THR A 818 -48.00 -31.18 -48.12
N ASP A 819 -47.77 -30.39 -49.18
CA ASP A 819 -48.13 -28.98 -49.34
C ASP A 819 -49.65 -28.71 -49.41
N SER A 820 -50.07 -27.47 -49.10
CA SER A 820 -50.67 -26.55 -50.09
C SER A 820 -50.86 -25.15 -49.50
N ASP A 821 -50.72 -24.13 -50.36
CA ASP A 821 -51.11 -22.75 -50.09
C ASP A 821 -52.64 -22.55 -50.17
N ASP A 822 -53.17 -21.43 -49.64
CA ASP A 822 -54.02 -20.56 -50.47
C ASP A 822 -54.25 -19.15 -49.85
N GLU A 823 -54.76 -18.25 -50.68
CA GLU A 823 -54.57 -16.79 -50.63
C GLU A 823 -55.40 -15.96 -49.61
N ASP A 824 -54.85 -14.79 -49.29
CA ASP A 824 -55.49 -13.46 -49.10
C ASP A 824 -56.95 -13.32 -48.59
N SER A 825 -57.14 -12.41 -47.62
CA SER A 825 -57.39 -10.99 -47.99
C SER A 825 -57.69 -10.04 -46.80
N TYR A 826 -57.74 -8.74 -47.15
CA TYR A 826 -58.21 -7.56 -46.40
C TYR A 826 -57.25 -6.81 -45.46
N SER A 827 -56.93 -5.58 -45.90
CA SER A 827 -56.33 -4.53 -45.09
C SER A 827 -57.41 -3.58 -44.53
N GLY A 828 -57.20 -3.01 -43.35
CA GLY A 828 -58.20 -2.18 -42.65
C GLY A 828 -57.62 -1.26 -41.58
N ASN A 829 -57.00 -0.15 -41.98
CA ASN A 829 -56.45 0.85 -41.06
C ASN A 829 -57.55 1.54 -40.21
N TYR A 830 -57.36 1.63 -38.88
CA TYR A 830 -57.89 2.74 -38.09
C TYR A 830 -56.89 3.27 -37.03
N LYS A 831 -57.11 4.52 -36.61
CA LYS A 831 -56.05 5.42 -36.11
C LYS A 831 -55.82 5.36 -34.59
N LYS A 832 -54.55 5.50 -34.17
CA LYS A 832 -54.14 5.76 -32.78
C LYS A 832 -54.70 7.08 -32.25
N ALA A 833 -55.14 7.11 -31.00
CA ALA A 833 -55.32 8.35 -30.24
C ALA A 833 -55.05 8.19 -28.72
N ARG A 834 -54.02 8.90 -28.24
CA ARG A 834 -53.77 9.37 -26.85
C ARG A 834 -53.80 8.39 -25.64
N ARG A 835 -52.61 8.36 -25.01
CA ARG A 835 -52.29 8.69 -23.59
C ARG A 835 -52.02 7.58 -22.55
N LYS A 836 -50.80 7.71 -21.99
CA LYS A 836 -50.32 7.47 -20.60
C LYS A 836 -49.78 6.09 -20.19
N ARG A 837 -48.50 6.17 -19.75
CA ARG A 837 -47.76 5.37 -18.75
C ARG A 837 -47.24 3.97 -19.13
N ARG A 838 -45.89 3.87 -19.03
CA ARG A 838 -45.03 2.68 -18.89
C ARG A 838 -45.01 1.72 -20.10
N LYS A 839 -43.91 1.00 -20.35
CA LYS A 839 -42.61 1.01 -19.66
C LYS A 839 -41.54 1.56 -20.59
#